data_AF-A0AB34XXH9-F1
#
_entry.id   AF-A0AB34XXH9-F1
#
_cell.length_a   1.000
_cell.length_b   1.000
_cell.length_c   1.000
_cell.angle_alpha   90.00
_cell.angle_beta   90.00
_cell.angle_gamma   90.00
#
_symmetry.space_group_name_H-M   'P 1'
#
loop_
_entity.id
_entity.type
_entity.pdbx_description
1 polymer ?
#
loop_
_entity_poly.entity_id
_entity_poly.type
_entity_poly.pdbx_seq_one_letter_code
_entity_poly.pdbx_strand_id
1 'polypeptide(L)'
;MSETLTKTTTTINHFGKLTPMMDRLRDSIIDAKPYVDPERAILTTETYRQHQDEQVDILRAKMLEHVLDKMSIFIEDDTLIVGNQARQNRWAPVFPEYSMNWVIDELDTFEKRPGDVFYITEKSKEELRAIAPFWKHNTLEDRGYASFPEASRIFYDLGIIGADGNITSGDGHIAVDYKNVVNKGLKWYEDRIKTALANLDLTDFNRQKQYYFYKAGLIVIDAIHNFAKRYAQLASKQAQNTTSATRKAQLEKIAQILNKVPYEPANSFYEAIQAVWLVHLTLQIESNGHSVSYGRLDQYLAPFYEHDLKTGAIDANGATELLTNLCLKTLTINKVRSWQHTEFSAGSPLYQNITIGGQTPDGKDAVNPTSYLILRAIAQAHLPQPNLTVRYHHGLSDKFMRECVEVIKQGLGMPAFNNDEIIIPSFIRRGVKKEDAYNYSAIGCVETAIPGKWGYRCTGMSFINFPRVLLLIMNGGIDPESGKRLLPDYGKFTDMTSFDQLMTAWDKALREMTRQSVIIENSCDLALEQNYPDILCSVLTDDCIGRGKTIKEGGAVYDFISGLQVGIANLADSLAAIKKLVFEEKKLTTTQLWHALTTDFADEDGEKIRQMLINDAPKYGNDDDYVDDLIVEAYKPYIDEIAKYKNTRYGRGPIGGLRYAGTSSISANVGQGHSTLATPDGRHARTPLAEGCSPEHAMDTDGPTAVFKSVSKLSTKDITGGVLLNQKMSPQILRSDESCMKLVALLRTFFNRLHGYHVQYNIVSRDTLIDAQNHPDKHRDLIVRVAGYSAFFVGLSKETQDDIIERTEQSL
;
A
#
# COMPACT_ATOMS: atom_id res chain seq x y z
N MET A 1 32.69 0.82 -39.70
CA MET A 1 33.31 1.69 -38.69
C MET A 1 32.22 1.95 -37.65
N SER A 2 32.02 1.06 -36.67
CA SER A 2 32.73 1.04 -35.38
C SER A 2 32.69 2.41 -34.67
N GLU A 3 31.50 2.85 -34.27
CA GLU A 3 31.37 3.88 -33.24
C GLU A 3 31.04 3.20 -31.91
N THR A 4 31.98 3.37 -31.01
CA THR A 4 32.10 2.76 -29.70
C THR A 4 31.07 3.45 -28.79
N LEU A 5 30.13 2.66 -28.26
CA LEU A 5 29.30 3.05 -27.13
C LEU A 5 30.18 3.67 -26.04
N THR A 6 29.94 4.94 -25.75
CA THR A 6 30.46 5.63 -24.58
C THR A 6 29.94 4.91 -23.34
N LYS A 7 30.73 3.96 -22.85
CA LYS A 7 30.63 3.47 -21.48
C LYS A 7 30.78 4.69 -20.57
N THR A 8 29.67 5.10 -19.99
CA THR A 8 29.64 6.00 -18.84
C THR A 8 30.63 5.45 -17.81
N THR A 9 31.60 6.28 -17.46
CA THR A 9 32.70 5.96 -16.57
C THR A 9 32.15 5.33 -15.30
N THR A 10 32.52 4.06 -15.05
CA THR A 10 32.17 3.28 -13.87
C THR A 10 32.62 4.03 -12.61
N THR A 11 31.72 4.79 -12.00
CA THR A 11 31.80 5.06 -10.57
C THR A 11 31.74 3.72 -9.86
N ILE A 12 32.63 3.52 -8.89
CA ILE A 12 32.58 2.37 -7.99
C ILE A 12 31.15 2.31 -7.46
N ASN A 13 30.41 1.24 -7.74
CA ASN A 13 29.05 1.08 -7.23
C ASN A 13 29.14 1.01 -5.70
N HIS A 14 28.68 2.07 -5.01
CA HIS A 14 28.77 2.23 -3.55
C HIS A 14 28.26 1.00 -2.79
N PHE A 15 27.19 0.37 -3.31
CA PHE A 15 26.58 -0.82 -2.72
C PHE A 15 27.14 -2.14 -3.27
N GLY A 16 28.08 -2.09 -4.21
CA GLY A 16 28.56 -3.26 -4.96
C GLY A 16 27.55 -3.76 -5.99
N LYS A 17 27.86 -4.87 -6.66
CA LYS A 17 27.02 -5.45 -7.73
C LYS A 17 26.34 -6.74 -7.28
N LEU A 18 25.25 -7.10 -7.97
CA LEU A 18 24.66 -8.43 -7.87
C LEU A 18 25.70 -9.52 -8.19
N THR A 19 25.55 -10.67 -7.57
CA THR A 19 26.25 -11.87 -8.02
C THR A 19 25.71 -12.27 -9.39
N PRO A 20 26.49 -12.96 -10.25
CA PRO A 20 26.02 -13.38 -11.57
C PRO A 20 24.74 -14.25 -11.52
N MET A 21 24.51 -14.96 -10.42
CA MET A 21 23.31 -15.76 -10.19
C MET A 21 22.10 -14.86 -9.92
N MET A 22 22.22 -13.92 -8.98
CA MET A 22 21.13 -12.98 -8.69
C MET A 22 20.80 -12.06 -9.86
N ASP A 23 21.80 -11.70 -10.67
CA ASP A 23 21.63 -10.91 -11.89
C ASP A 23 20.74 -11.65 -12.91
N ARG A 24 21.05 -12.93 -13.20
CA ARG A 24 20.20 -13.77 -14.06
C ARG A 24 18.79 -13.97 -13.50
N LEU A 25 18.66 -14.17 -12.19
CA LEU A 25 17.35 -14.30 -11.55
C LEU A 25 16.54 -13.00 -11.70
N ARG A 26 17.17 -11.84 -11.47
CA ARG A 26 16.54 -10.53 -11.66
C ARG A 26 16.03 -10.35 -13.07
N ASP A 27 16.88 -10.56 -14.07
CA ASP A 27 16.50 -10.40 -15.47
C ASP A 27 15.35 -11.35 -15.85
N SER A 28 15.38 -12.59 -15.37
CA SER A 28 14.31 -13.56 -15.61
C SER A 28 12.95 -13.12 -15.03
N ILE A 29 12.95 -12.38 -13.91
CA ILE A 29 11.74 -11.86 -13.26
C ILE A 29 11.23 -10.60 -13.96
N ILE A 30 12.13 -9.71 -14.39
CA ILE A 30 11.77 -8.50 -15.13
C ILE A 30 11.22 -8.84 -16.52
N ASP A 31 11.83 -9.81 -17.20
CA ASP A 31 11.41 -10.27 -18.53
C ASP A 31 10.15 -11.16 -18.49
N ALA A 32 9.76 -11.66 -17.30
CA ALA A 32 8.58 -12.50 -17.15
C ALA A 32 7.28 -11.72 -17.44
N LYS A 33 6.54 -12.21 -18.44
CA LYS A 33 5.22 -11.68 -18.77
C LYS A 33 4.20 -12.04 -17.69
N PRO A 34 3.43 -11.08 -17.16
CA PRO A 34 2.40 -11.37 -16.16
C PRO A 34 1.19 -12.04 -16.82
N TYR A 35 0.85 -13.25 -16.40
CA TYR A 35 -0.37 -13.96 -16.85
C TYR A 35 -1.41 -14.05 -15.73
N VAL A 36 -2.68 -14.15 -16.09
CA VAL A 36 -3.75 -14.55 -15.17
C VAL A 36 -3.73 -16.06 -14.99
N ASP A 37 -3.65 -16.52 -13.73
CA ASP A 37 -3.57 -17.94 -13.38
C ASP A 37 -4.87 -18.48 -12.75
N PRO A 38 -5.59 -19.41 -13.40
CA PRO A 38 -6.81 -20.01 -12.87
C PRO A 38 -6.60 -21.09 -11.80
N GLU A 39 -5.39 -21.62 -11.62
CA GLU A 39 -5.16 -22.82 -10.80
C GLU A 39 -5.73 -22.69 -9.38
N ARG A 40 -5.42 -21.58 -8.68
CA ARG A 40 -5.96 -21.29 -7.35
C ARG A 40 -7.49 -21.24 -7.35
N ALA A 41 -8.10 -20.60 -8.35
CA ALA A 41 -9.54 -20.44 -8.43
C ALA A 41 -10.27 -21.78 -8.62
N ILE A 42 -9.68 -22.68 -9.42
CA ILE A 42 -10.20 -24.04 -9.63
C ILE A 42 -10.17 -24.81 -8.30
N LEU A 43 -9.01 -24.86 -7.64
CA LEU A 43 -8.85 -25.54 -6.35
C LEU A 43 -9.78 -24.98 -5.27
N THR A 44 -9.93 -23.65 -5.23
CA THR A 44 -10.87 -22.98 -4.31
C THR A 44 -12.32 -23.40 -4.58
N THR A 45 -12.70 -23.47 -5.86
CA THR A 45 -14.05 -23.91 -6.27
C THR A 45 -14.30 -25.37 -5.90
N GLU A 46 -13.31 -26.25 -6.07
CA GLU A 46 -13.39 -27.66 -5.68
C GLU A 46 -13.64 -27.80 -4.18
N THR A 47 -12.85 -27.13 -3.34
CA THR A 47 -13.05 -27.16 -1.88
C THR A 47 -14.43 -26.65 -1.52
N TYR A 48 -14.85 -25.50 -2.07
CA TYR A 48 -16.15 -24.94 -1.75
C TYR A 48 -17.25 -25.93 -2.13
N ARG A 49 -17.26 -26.51 -3.33
CA ARG A 49 -18.26 -27.53 -3.73
C ARG A 49 -18.34 -28.73 -2.78
N GLN A 50 -17.23 -29.12 -2.15
CA GLN A 50 -17.16 -30.29 -1.26
C GLN A 50 -17.51 -29.98 0.20
N HIS A 51 -17.44 -28.71 0.62
CA HIS A 51 -17.42 -28.33 2.03
C HIS A 51 -18.28 -27.09 2.38
N GLN A 52 -19.26 -26.70 1.55
CA GLN A 52 -20.11 -25.53 1.87
C GLN A 52 -20.95 -25.69 3.14
N ASP A 53 -21.12 -26.92 3.63
CA ASP A 53 -21.84 -27.26 4.85
C ASP A 53 -21.06 -26.96 6.14
N GLU A 54 -19.73 -26.80 6.03
CA GLU A 54 -18.85 -26.53 7.16
C GLU A 54 -18.96 -25.08 7.66
N GLN A 55 -18.54 -24.86 8.91
CA GLN A 55 -18.38 -23.48 9.42
C GLN A 55 -17.32 -22.72 8.63
N VAL A 56 -17.54 -21.43 8.41
CA VAL A 56 -16.74 -20.62 7.48
C VAL A 56 -15.24 -20.65 7.79
N ASP A 57 -14.84 -20.61 9.07
CA ASP A 57 -13.43 -20.69 9.47
C ASP A 57 -12.79 -22.01 9.01
N ILE A 58 -13.51 -23.13 9.14
CA ILE A 58 -13.07 -24.45 8.71
C ILE A 58 -13.02 -24.54 7.18
N LEU A 59 -14.05 -24.03 6.50
CA LEU A 59 -14.11 -23.99 5.04
C LEU A 59 -12.90 -23.23 4.47
N ARG A 60 -12.58 -22.06 5.03
CA ARG A 60 -11.42 -21.25 4.62
C ARG A 60 -10.09 -21.94 4.91
N ALA A 61 -9.97 -22.62 6.05
CA ALA A 61 -8.78 -23.40 6.38
C ALA A 61 -8.57 -24.58 5.43
N LYS A 62 -9.62 -25.37 5.15
CA LYS A 62 -9.57 -26.48 4.17
C LYS A 62 -9.30 -25.99 2.76
N MET A 63 -9.78 -24.80 2.39
CA MET A 63 -9.49 -24.17 1.10
C MET A 63 -7.99 -23.91 0.98
N LEU A 64 -7.39 -23.26 1.98
CA LEU A 64 -5.96 -22.97 1.96
C LEU A 64 -5.14 -24.27 1.98
N GLU A 65 -5.53 -25.26 2.79
CA GLU A 65 -4.92 -26.59 2.81
C GLU A 65 -4.93 -27.24 1.42
N HIS A 66 -6.10 -27.34 0.77
CA HIS A 66 -6.22 -27.95 -0.56
C HIS A 66 -5.42 -27.19 -1.62
N VAL A 67 -5.42 -25.85 -1.57
CA VAL A 67 -4.59 -25.03 -2.46
C VAL A 67 -3.11 -25.32 -2.25
N LEU A 68 -2.61 -25.25 -1.02
CA LEU A 68 -1.19 -25.48 -0.71
C LEU A 68 -0.75 -26.93 -0.95
N ASP A 69 -1.63 -27.91 -0.86
CA ASP A 69 -1.32 -29.32 -1.15
C ASP A 69 -1.27 -29.63 -2.65
N LYS A 70 -2.08 -28.94 -3.46
CA LYS A 70 -2.28 -29.30 -4.87
C LYS A 70 -1.67 -28.32 -5.86
N MET A 71 -1.51 -27.05 -5.51
CA MET A 71 -0.97 -26.05 -6.42
C MET A 71 0.41 -26.47 -6.95
N SER A 72 0.71 -26.06 -8.18
CA SER A 72 2.00 -26.31 -8.80
C SER A 72 3.12 -25.62 -8.02
N ILE A 73 4.24 -26.33 -7.82
CA ILE A 73 5.44 -25.77 -7.18
C ILE A 73 6.66 -25.95 -8.07
N PHE A 74 7.58 -24.99 -8.04
CA PHE A 74 8.86 -25.06 -8.74
C PHE A 74 9.99 -24.40 -7.93
N ILE A 75 11.22 -24.67 -8.33
CA ILE A 75 12.43 -24.04 -7.79
C ILE A 75 13.21 -23.49 -8.98
N GLU A 76 13.47 -22.19 -8.99
CA GLU A 76 14.28 -21.54 -10.03
C GLU A 76 15.74 -21.99 -9.95
N ASP A 77 16.42 -22.11 -11.10
CA ASP A 77 17.82 -22.53 -11.15
C ASP A 77 18.77 -21.59 -10.39
N ASP A 78 18.48 -20.29 -10.42
CA ASP A 78 19.32 -19.22 -9.86
C ASP A 78 18.80 -18.65 -8.51
N THR A 79 18.08 -19.44 -7.72
CA THR A 79 17.57 -19.03 -6.39
C THR A 79 18.24 -19.76 -5.22
N LEU A 80 18.32 -19.07 -4.08
CA LEU A 80 18.69 -19.58 -2.75
C LEU A 80 17.44 -19.84 -1.91
N ILE A 81 16.44 -18.98 -1.95
CA ILE A 81 15.17 -19.20 -1.23
C ILE A 81 14.04 -19.62 -2.17
N VAL A 82 13.11 -20.44 -1.69
CA VAL A 82 12.08 -21.08 -2.53
C VAL A 82 10.66 -20.84 -2.04
N GLY A 83 9.70 -20.96 -2.96
CA GLY A 83 8.30 -20.63 -2.77
C GLY A 83 7.76 -19.85 -3.96
N ASN A 84 6.65 -20.29 -4.56
CA ASN A 84 5.96 -19.60 -5.66
C ASN A 84 4.45 -19.42 -5.35
N GLN A 85 3.86 -18.34 -5.86
CA GLN A 85 2.43 -17.99 -5.64
C GLN A 85 1.51 -18.64 -6.68
N ALA A 86 2.02 -18.85 -7.89
CA ALA A 86 1.29 -19.30 -9.07
C ALA A 86 2.18 -20.25 -9.88
N ARG A 87 1.67 -20.77 -11.01
CA ARG A 87 2.40 -21.74 -11.85
C ARG A 87 3.73 -21.23 -12.43
N GLN A 88 3.91 -19.91 -12.54
CA GLN A 88 5.16 -19.26 -12.93
C GLN A 88 5.35 -17.93 -12.18
N ASN A 89 6.58 -17.40 -12.20
CA ASN A 89 6.87 -16.07 -11.65
C ASN A 89 6.04 -14.99 -12.36
N ARG A 90 5.57 -14.00 -11.60
CA ARG A 90 4.76 -12.86 -12.07
C ARG A 90 3.35 -13.22 -12.56
N TRP A 91 2.94 -14.47 -12.53
CA TRP A 91 1.56 -14.86 -12.80
C TRP A 91 0.68 -14.50 -11.59
N ALA A 92 -0.50 -13.94 -11.84
CA ALA A 92 -1.43 -13.52 -10.80
C ALA A 92 -2.56 -14.55 -10.63
N PRO A 93 -2.71 -15.17 -9.44
CA PRO A 93 -3.82 -16.07 -9.20
C PRO A 93 -5.16 -15.34 -9.15
N VAL A 94 -6.22 -16.01 -9.59
CA VAL A 94 -7.61 -15.54 -9.41
C VAL A 94 -8.15 -16.00 -8.06
N PHE A 95 -8.86 -15.10 -7.36
CA PHE A 95 -9.46 -15.34 -6.05
C PHE A 95 -10.98 -15.21 -6.13
N PRO A 96 -11.66 -16.27 -6.60
CA PRO A 96 -13.06 -16.19 -7.02
C PRO A 96 -14.03 -15.98 -5.85
N GLU A 97 -13.59 -16.26 -4.62
CA GLU A 97 -14.38 -16.01 -3.43
C GLU A 97 -14.62 -14.52 -3.18
N TYR A 98 -13.73 -13.64 -3.65
CA TYR A 98 -13.89 -12.20 -3.47
C TYR A 98 -14.67 -11.57 -4.62
N SER A 99 -14.31 -11.88 -5.86
CA SER A 99 -15.03 -11.42 -7.04
C SER A 99 -14.71 -12.30 -8.25
N MET A 100 -15.72 -12.49 -9.10
CA MET A 100 -15.62 -13.20 -10.36
C MET A 100 -16.21 -12.40 -11.53
N ASN A 101 -17.11 -11.44 -11.28
CA ASN A 101 -17.84 -10.73 -12.33
C ASN A 101 -16.89 -9.99 -13.28
N TRP A 102 -16.07 -9.07 -12.75
CA TRP A 102 -15.11 -8.32 -13.56
C TRP A 102 -14.06 -9.22 -14.23
N VAL A 103 -13.69 -10.34 -13.60
CA VAL A 103 -12.72 -11.29 -14.17
C VAL A 103 -13.26 -11.86 -15.48
N ILE A 104 -14.55 -12.23 -15.49
CA ILE A 104 -15.22 -12.78 -16.67
C ILE A 104 -15.47 -11.71 -17.73
N ASP A 105 -15.87 -10.50 -17.30
CA ASP A 105 -16.12 -9.38 -18.20
C ASP A 105 -14.85 -8.91 -18.92
N GLU A 106 -13.68 -9.08 -18.30
CA GLU A 106 -12.39 -8.60 -18.82
C GLU A 106 -11.50 -9.69 -19.47
N LEU A 107 -11.95 -10.95 -19.58
CA LEU A 107 -11.14 -12.05 -20.12
C LEU A 107 -10.51 -11.74 -21.50
N ASP A 108 -11.22 -10.99 -22.33
CA ASP A 108 -10.81 -10.64 -23.70
C ASP A 108 -10.25 -9.21 -23.83
N THR A 109 -10.08 -8.51 -22.71
CA THR A 109 -9.58 -7.12 -22.63
C THR A 109 -8.33 -6.95 -21.78
N PHE A 110 -7.91 -7.94 -20.97
CA PHE A 110 -6.67 -7.88 -20.18
C PHE A 110 -5.44 -7.42 -20.98
N GLU A 111 -5.26 -7.97 -22.19
CA GLU A 111 -4.14 -7.66 -23.09
C GLU A 111 -4.25 -6.28 -23.76
N LYS A 112 -5.44 -5.65 -23.69
CA LYS A 112 -5.77 -4.37 -24.33
C LYS A 112 -5.78 -3.21 -23.33
N ARG A 113 -5.53 -3.46 -22.06
CA ARG A 113 -5.48 -2.41 -21.03
C ARG A 113 -4.36 -1.40 -21.35
N PRO A 114 -4.55 -0.10 -21.09
CA PRO A 114 -3.54 0.91 -21.40
C PRO A 114 -2.37 0.96 -20.40
N GLY A 115 -2.45 0.21 -19.30
CA GLY A 115 -1.37 -0.03 -18.33
C GLY A 115 -1.68 -1.32 -17.56
N ASP A 116 -0.71 -1.86 -16.79
CA ASP A 116 -0.89 -3.11 -16.03
C ASP A 116 -1.50 -4.25 -16.88
N VAL A 117 -0.89 -4.46 -18.06
CA VAL A 117 -1.32 -5.47 -19.02
C VAL A 117 -1.05 -6.87 -18.46
N PHE A 118 -2.07 -7.72 -18.51
CA PHE A 118 -1.96 -9.15 -18.22
C PHE A 118 -2.25 -9.97 -19.47
N TYR A 119 -1.57 -11.09 -19.60
CA TYR A 119 -1.84 -12.08 -20.64
C TYR A 119 -2.71 -13.21 -20.09
N ILE A 120 -3.47 -13.88 -20.95
CA ILE A 120 -4.27 -15.03 -20.52
C ILE A 120 -4.43 -16.02 -21.68
N THR A 121 -4.23 -17.31 -21.40
CA THR A 121 -4.38 -18.35 -22.43
C THR A 121 -5.85 -18.68 -22.65
N GLU A 122 -6.22 -19.11 -23.87
CA GLU A 122 -7.60 -19.56 -24.16
C GLU A 122 -8.06 -20.68 -23.22
N LYS A 123 -7.17 -21.64 -22.92
CA LYS A 123 -7.45 -22.69 -21.92
C LYS A 123 -7.80 -22.10 -20.55
N SER A 124 -7.06 -21.07 -20.10
CA SER A 124 -7.35 -20.41 -18.83
C SER A 124 -8.67 -19.64 -18.84
N LYS A 125 -9.05 -19.04 -19.98
CA LYS A 125 -10.38 -18.42 -20.14
C LYS A 125 -11.50 -19.47 -20.03
N GLU A 126 -11.35 -20.61 -20.69
CA GLU A 126 -12.31 -21.73 -20.61
C GLU A 126 -12.44 -22.26 -19.18
N GLU A 127 -11.30 -22.47 -18.50
CA GLU A 127 -11.26 -22.90 -17.10
C GLU A 127 -12.01 -21.93 -16.16
N LEU A 128 -11.79 -20.61 -16.30
CA LEU A 128 -12.48 -19.60 -15.50
C LEU A 128 -13.98 -19.52 -15.81
N ARG A 129 -14.36 -19.56 -17.10
CA ARG A 129 -15.78 -19.59 -17.52
C ARG A 129 -16.51 -20.82 -16.98
N ALA A 130 -15.84 -21.97 -16.86
CA ALA A 130 -16.43 -23.19 -16.34
C ALA A 130 -16.76 -23.13 -14.84
N ILE A 131 -15.97 -22.38 -14.05
CA ILE A 131 -16.21 -22.23 -12.60
C ILE A 131 -17.08 -21.01 -12.26
N ALA A 132 -17.14 -19.98 -13.12
CA ALA A 132 -17.87 -18.74 -12.86
C ALA A 132 -19.35 -18.91 -12.43
N PRO A 133 -20.15 -19.81 -13.01
CA PRO A 133 -21.54 -19.99 -12.60
C PRO A 133 -21.71 -20.38 -11.12
N PHE A 134 -20.72 -21.05 -10.51
CA PHE A 134 -20.75 -21.40 -9.09
C PHE A 134 -20.59 -20.18 -8.18
N TRP A 135 -19.86 -19.16 -8.64
CA TRP A 135 -19.53 -17.99 -7.85
C TRP A 135 -20.55 -16.87 -7.93
N LYS A 136 -21.48 -16.93 -8.88
CA LYS A 136 -22.57 -15.95 -8.98
C LYS A 136 -23.39 -15.89 -7.68
N HIS A 137 -23.53 -14.70 -7.10
CA HIS A 137 -24.17 -14.45 -5.79
C HIS A 137 -23.44 -15.09 -4.59
N ASN A 138 -22.23 -15.59 -4.80
CA ASN A 138 -21.43 -16.27 -3.79
C ASN A 138 -20.07 -15.58 -3.57
N THR A 139 -19.88 -14.39 -4.12
CA THR A 139 -18.67 -13.59 -3.95
C THR A 139 -18.82 -12.51 -2.88
N LEU A 140 -17.68 -12.00 -2.37
CA LEU A 140 -17.67 -10.84 -1.48
C LEU A 140 -18.26 -9.62 -2.18
N GLU A 141 -17.97 -9.43 -3.46
CA GLU A 141 -18.49 -8.33 -4.27
C GLU A 141 -20.02 -8.35 -4.30
N ASP A 142 -20.64 -9.48 -4.62
CA ASP A 142 -22.09 -9.61 -4.67
C ASP A 142 -22.74 -9.32 -3.31
N ARG A 143 -22.18 -9.88 -2.23
CA ARG A 143 -22.71 -9.75 -0.86
C ARG A 143 -22.46 -8.36 -0.29
N GLY A 144 -21.28 -7.79 -0.53
CA GLY A 144 -20.88 -6.45 -0.12
C GLY A 144 -21.76 -5.40 -0.79
N TYR A 145 -21.93 -5.48 -2.11
CA TYR A 145 -22.80 -4.57 -2.84
C TYR A 145 -24.26 -4.65 -2.39
N ALA A 146 -24.78 -5.85 -2.15
CA ALA A 146 -26.12 -6.06 -1.61
C ALA A 146 -26.30 -5.54 -0.17
N SER A 147 -25.21 -5.40 0.60
CA SER A 147 -25.23 -4.94 1.99
C SER A 147 -25.26 -3.42 2.16
N PHE A 148 -25.08 -2.66 1.09
CA PHE A 148 -25.14 -1.19 1.15
C PHE A 148 -26.58 -0.71 1.34
N PRO A 149 -26.87 0.09 2.39
CA PRO A 149 -28.17 0.73 2.52
C PRO A 149 -28.44 1.62 1.31
N GLU A 150 -29.65 1.57 0.76
CA GLU A 150 -30.01 2.26 -0.49
C GLU A 150 -29.65 3.76 -0.48
N ALA A 151 -29.92 4.45 0.63
CA ALA A 151 -29.61 5.87 0.81
C ALA A 151 -28.10 6.18 0.78
N SER A 152 -27.24 5.22 1.13
CA SER A 152 -25.78 5.37 1.10
C SER A 152 -25.18 4.81 -0.19
N ARG A 153 -25.79 3.78 -0.77
CA ARG A 153 -25.31 3.10 -1.98
C ARG A 153 -25.18 4.05 -3.17
N ILE A 154 -26.07 5.03 -3.29
CA ILE A 154 -26.00 6.04 -4.36
C ILE A 154 -24.67 6.80 -4.40
N PHE A 155 -24.01 7.02 -3.26
CA PHE A 155 -22.70 7.69 -3.20
C PHE A 155 -21.59 6.81 -3.77
N TYR A 156 -21.70 5.50 -3.56
CA TYR A 156 -20.81 4.50 -4.13
C TYR A 156 -21.07 4.30 -5.63
N ASP A 157 -22.33 4.12 -6.05
CA ASP A 157 -22.70 3.93 -7.45
C ASP A 157 -22.25 5.09 -8.35
N LEU A 158 -22.17 6.30 -7.82
CA LEU A 158 -21.69 7.50 -8.54
C LEU A 158 -20.18 7.73 -8.43
N GLY A 159 -19.44 6.91 -7.68
CA GLY A 159 -17.99 7.02 -7.50
C GLY A 159 -17.54 8.21 -6.64
N ILE A 160 -18.42 8.77 -5.81
CA ILE A 160 -18.08 9.88 -4.88
C ILE A 160 -17.38 9.32 -3.65
N ILE A 161 -17.85 8.16 -3.18
CA ILE A 161 -17.18 7.36 -2.14
C ILE A 161 -16.71 6.07 -2.81
N GLY A 162 -15.41 5.94 -3.01
CA GLY A 162 -14.81 4.69 -3.50
C GLY A 162 -14.75 3.66 -2.39
N ALA A 163 -15.15 2.41 -2.66
CA ALA A 163 -15.01 1.28 -1.74
C ALA A 163 -14.79 -0.07 -2.46
N ASP A 164 -14.49 -0.05 -3.76
CA ASP A 164 -14.36 -1.25 -4.60
C ASP A 164 -13.31 -2.22 -4.06
N GLY A 165 -12.20 -1.68 -3.57
CA GLY A 165 -11.15 -2.48 -2.94
C GLY A 165 -11.68 -3.32 -1.78
N ASN A 166 -12.58 -2.74 -0.99
CA ASN A 166 -13.10 -3.39 0.22
C ASN A 166 -13.92 -4.64 -0.09
N ILE A 167 -14.58 -4.69 -1.25
CA ILE A 167 -15.51 -5.77 -1.61
C ILE A 167 -15.00 -6.67 -2.75
N THR A 168 -13.89 -6.32 -3.41
CA THR A 168 -13.28 -7.15 -4.46
C THR A 168 -12.01 -7.86 -4.00
N SER A 169 -11.58 -7.63 -2.76
CA SER A 169 -10.41 -8.30 -2.19
C SER A 169 -10.48 -8.46 -0.68
N GLY A 170 -9.66 -9.38 -0.16
CA GLY A 170 -9.37 -9.46 1.27
C GLY A 170 -8.75 -8.18 1.82
N ASP A 171 -8.74 -8.07 3.14
CA ASP A 171 -8.37 -6.83 3.83
C ASP A 171 -6.91 -6.41 3.60
N GLY A 172 -5.94 -7.28 3.93
CA GLY A 172 -4.52 -6.96 3.87
C GLY A 172 -4.13 -5.79 4.80
N HIS A 173 -3.18 -4.96 4.38
CA HIS A 173 -2.68 -3.81 5.14
C HIS A 173 -2.28 -4.17 6.57
N ILE A 174 -1.35 -5.12 6.69
CA ILE A 174 -0.91 -5.67 7.96
C ILE A 174 0.54 -6.17 7.89
N ALA A 175 1.21 -6.19 9.03
CA ALA A 175 2.41 -6.96 9.26
C ALA A 175 2.10 -7.96 10.38
N VAL A 176 2.25 -9.25 10.13
CA VAL A 176 2.02 -10.29 11.14
C VAL A 176 3.22 -10.43 12.09
N ASP A 177 3.14 -11.30 13.08
CA ASP A 177 4.21 -11.56 14.05
C ASP A 177 5.35 -12.44 13.48
N TYR A 178 6.09 -11.88 12.52
CA TYR A 178 7.28 -12.52 11.96
C TYR A 178 8.36 -12.81 13.02
N LYS A 179 8.42 -11.97 14.07
CA LYS A 179 9.39 -12.14 15.16
C LYS A 179 9.20 -13.48 15.86
N ASN A 180 7.99 -13.82 16.29
CA ASN A 180 7.77 -15.12 16.94
C ASN A 180 7.77 -16.26 15.92
N VAL A 181 7.41 -16.04 14.65
CA VAL A 181 7.59 -17.07 13.60
C VAL A 181 9.05 -17.51 13.53
N VAL A 182 10.01 -16.59 13.40
CA VAL A 182 11.43 -16.99 13.30
C VAL A 182 12.02 -17.51 14.61
N ASN A 183 11.62 -16.94 15.76
CA ASN A 183 12.20 -17.32 17.06
C ASN A 183 11.56 -18.55 17.70
N LYS A 184 10.33 -18.90 17.34
CA LYS A 184 9.54 -19.97 18.00
C LYS A 184 8.92 -20.98 17.04
N GLY A 185 8.82 -20.65 15.74
CA GLY A 185 8.19 -21.50 14.73
C GLY A 185 6.66 -21.54 14.83
N LEU A 186 6.01 -22.06 13.79
CA LEU A 186 4.55 -22.28 13.78
C LEU A 186 4.10 -23.27 14.86
N LYS A 187 4.98 -24.20 15.28
CA LYS A 187 4.74 -25.12 16.38
C LYS A 187 4.33 -24.41 17.68
N TRP A 188 4.91 -23.25 17.96
CA TRP A 188 4.52 -22.48 19.15
C TRP A 188 3.08 -21.97 19.10
N TYR A 189 2.61 -21.54 17.92
CA TYR A 189 1.21 -21.16 17.73
C TYR A 189 0.29 -22.39 17.82
N GLU A 190 0.71 -23.53 17.27
CA GLU A 190 -0.01 -24.80 17.39
C GLU A 190 -0.21 -25.19 18.86
N ASP A 191 0.84 -25.11 19.68
CA ASP A 191 0.80 -25.43 21.11
C ASP A 191 -0.12 -24.46 21.87
N ARG A 192 -0.09 -23.16 21.54
CA ARG A 192 -1.05 -22.17 22.10
C ARG A 192 -2.48 -22.53 21.75
N ILE A 193 -2.76 -22.88 20.49
CA ILE A 193 -4.09 -23.25 20.02
C ILE A 193 -4.58 -24.52 20.70
N LYS A 194 -3.73 -25.56 20.79
CA LYS A 194 -4.05 -26.81 21.50
C LYS A 194 -4.39 -26.55 22.97
N THR A 195 -3.62 -25.67 23.62
CA THR A 195 -3.88 -25.27 25.01
C THR A 195 -5.20 -24.53 25.15
N ALA A 196 -5.49 -23.57 24.27
CA ALA A 196 -6.75 -22.83 24.28
C ALA A 196 -7.96 -23.76 24.01
N LEU A 197 -7.82 -24.69 23.06
CA LEU A 197 -8.83 -25.68 22.72
C LEU A 197 -9.10 -26.66 23.87
N ALA A 198 -8.07 -27.11 24.59
CA ALA A 198 -8.23 -27.99 25.75
C ALA A 198 -8.96 -27.31 26.92
N ASN A 199 -8.85 -25.98 27.03
CA ASN A 199 -9.51 -25.16 28.04
C ASN A 199 -10.88 -24.61 27.56
N LEU A 200 -11.37 -25.05 26.40
CA LEU A 200 -12.62 -24.59 25.84
C LEU A 200 -13.80 -25.39 26.41
N ASP A 201 -14.73 -24.69 27.07
CA ASP A 201 -16.01 -25.28 27.48
C ASP A 201 -17.04 -25.10 26.35
N LEU A 202 -17.34 -26.19 25.65
CA LEU A 202 -18.29 -26.19 24.54
C LEU A 202 -19.76 -26.09 25.00
N THR A 203 -20.04 -26.20 26.30
CA THR A 203 -21.40 -26.00 26.81
C THR A 203 -21.77 -24.52 26.93
N ASP A 204 -20.77 -23.62 26.93
CA ASP A 204 -20.99 -22.18 26.76
C ASP A 204 -21.13 -21.83 25.27
N PHE A 205 -22.37 -21.57 24.84
CA PHE A 205 -22.68 -21.25 23.45
C PHE A 205 -21.92 -20.02 22.92
N ASN A 206 -21.53 -19.07 23.79
CA ASN A 206 -20.76 -17.88 23.37
C ASN A 206 -19.32 -18.23 22.98
N ARG A 207 -18.83 -19.39 23.43
CA ARG A 207 -17.47 -19.86 23.19
C ARG A 207 -17.42 -20.93 22.11
N GLN A 208 -18.57 -21.45 21.67
CA GLN A 208 -18.64 -22.49 20.65
C GLN A 208 -17.95 -22.07 19.33
N LYS A 209 -18.05 -20.79 18.92
CA LYS A 209 -17.36 -20.31 17.72
C LYS A 209 -15.83 -20.44 17.80
N GLN A 210 -15.26 -20.28 19.00
CA GLN A 210 -13.82 -20.39 19.23
C GLN A 210 -13.29 -21.77 18.82
N TYR A 211 -14.09 -22.82 18.97
CA TYR A 211 -13.74 -24.18 18.54
C TYR A 211 -13.37 -24.23 17.06
N TYR A 212 -14.17 -23.60 16.21
CA TYR A 212 -13.96 -23.62 14.76
C TYR A 212 -12.73 -22.81 14.38
N PHE A 213 -12.52 -21.64 14.98
CA PHE A 213 -11.30 -20.85 14.78
C PHE A 213 -10.04 -21.63 15.17
N TYR A 214 -10.04 -22.29 16.33
CA TYR A 214 -8.89 -23.09 16.78
C TYR A 214 -8.64 -24.28 15.87
N LYS A 215 -9.68 -25.02 15.48
CA LYS A 215 -9.56 -26.14 14.54
C LYS A 215 -9.05 -25.68 13.17
N ALA A 216 -9.54 -24.55 12.67
CA ALA A 216 -9.08 -23.91 11.44
C ALA A 216 -7.58 -23.55 11.54
N GLY A 217 -7.16 -22.95 12.66
CA GLY A 217 -5.75 -22.61 12.89
C GLY A 217 -4.82 -23.82 12.89
N LEU A 218 -5.25 -24.96 13.45
CA LEU A 218 -4.47 -26.21 13.40
C LEU A 218 -4.32 -26.76 11.99
N ILE A 219 -5.41 -26.75 11.19
CA ILE A 219 -5.39 -27.18 9.79
C ILE A 219 -4.40 -26.34 8.99
N VAL A 220 -4.47 -25.01 9.12
CA VAL A 220 -3.60 -24.09 8.38
C VAL A 220 -2.12 -24.23 8.76
N ILE A 221 -1.81 -24.44 10.04
CA ILE A 221 -0.43 -24.69 10.47
C ILE A 221 0.12 -25.97 9.84
N ASP A 222 -0.67 -27.05 9.84
CA ASP A 222 -0.25 -28.32 9.22
C ASP A 222 -0.09 -28.19 7.70
N ALA A 223 -1.00 -27.48 7.03
CA ALA A 223 -0.91 -27.20 5.60
C ALA A 223 0.39 -26.48 5.21
N ILE A 224 0.83 -25.48 5.98
CA ILE A 224 2.07 -24.75 5.70
C ILE A 224 3.30 -25.63 5.98
N HIS A 225 3.25 -26.46 7.00
CA HIS A 225 4.30 -27.45 7.28
C HIS A 225 4.43 -28.46 6.13
N ASN A 226 3.30 -28.95 5.60
CA ASN A 226 3.28 -29.85 4.46
C ASN A 226 3.75 -29.13 3.18
N PHE A 227 3.36 -27.88 2.97
CA PHE A 227 3.85 -27.06 1.86
C PHE A 227 5.38 -26.92 1.87
N ALA A 228 5.98 -26.62 3.02
CA ALA A 228 7.44 -26.59 3.18
C ALA A 228 8.09 -27.94 2.81
N LYS A 229 7.51 -29.05 3.28
CA LYS A 229 7.97 -30.42 2.94
C LYS A 229 7.87 -30.73 1.45
N ARG A 230 6.84 -30.25 0.74
CA ARG A 230 6.73 -30.41 -0.72
C ARG A 230 7.94 -29.79 -1.44
N TYR A 231 8.38 -28.58 -1.03
CA TYR A 231 9.60 -27.99 -1.56
C TYR A 231 10.87 -28.72 -1.12
N ALA A 232 10.94 -29.21 0.12
CA ALA A 232 12.09 -30.00 0.59
C ALA A 232 12.29 -31.27 -0.27
N GLN A 233 11.20 -31.95 -0.60
CA GLN A 233 11.19 -33.10 -1.49
C GLN A 233 11.58 -32.73 -2.92
N LEU A 234 11.05 -31.62 -3.45
CA LEU A 234 11.39 -31.12 -4.78
C LEU A 234 12.88 -30.76 -4.88
N ALA A 235 13.42 -30.04 -3.90
CA ALA A 235 14.83 -29.68 -3.83
C ALA A 235 15.72 -30.92 -3.77
N SER A 236 15.35 -31.92 -2.95
CA SER A 236 16.07 -33.20 -2.85
C SER A 236 16.09 -33.94 -4.19
N LYS A 237 14.96 -33.98 -4.90
CA LYS A 237 14.86 -34.60 -6.23
C LYS A 237 15.70 -33.88 -7.27
N GLN A 238 15.67 -32.54 -7.28
CA GLN A 238 16.50 -31.75 -8.20
C GLN A 238 18.00 -31.89 -7.89
N ALA A 239 18.39 -32.00 -6.61
CA ALA A 239 19.77 -32.22 -6.18
C ALA A 239 20.34 -33.55 -6.69
N GLN A 240 19.51 -34.59 -6.80
CA GLN A 240 19.91 -35.88 -7.36
C GLN A 240 20.14 -35.84 -8.88
N ASN A 241 19.48 -34.92 -9.58
CA ASN A 241 19.49 -34.85 -11.04
C ASN A 241 20.44 -33.78 -11.60
N THR A 242 20.91 -32.84 -10.78
CA THR A 242 21.83 -31.78 -11.22
C THR A 242 23.27 -32.30 -11.33
N THR A 243 23.99 -31.84 -12.36
CA THR A 243 25.41 -32.16 -12.57
C THR A 243 26.35 -31.13 -11.91
N SER A 244 25.84 -29.97 -11.51
CA SER A 244 26.62 -28.92 -10.85
C SER A 244 26.76 -29.20 -9.36
N ALA A 245 28.00 -29.39 -8.88
CA ALA A 245 28.28 -29.62 -7.46
C ALA A 245 27.81 -28.46 -6.57
N THR A 246 28.00 -27.22 -7.02
CA THR A 246 27.53 -26.02 -6.31
C THR A 246 26.01 -26.00 -6.18
N ARG A 247 25.30 -26.23 -7.29
CA ARG A 247 23.84 -26.24 -7.30
C ARG A 247 23.28 -27.38 -6.45
N LYS A 248 23.92 -28.55 -6.51
CA LYS A 248 23.58 -29.69 -5.66
C LYS A 248 23.66 -29.32 -4.17
N ALA A 249 24.76 -28.73 -3.74
CA ALA A 249 24.93 -28.30 -2.35
C ALA A 249 23.89 -27.25 -1.92
N GLN A 250 23.55 -26.29 -2.81
CA GLN A 250 22.49 -25.33 -2.55
C GLN A 250 21.12 -26.01 -2.37
N LEU A 251 20.75 -26.93 -3.26
CA LEU A 251 19.49 -27.66 -3.20
C LEU A 251 19.40 -28.58 -1.97
N GLU A 252 20.48 -29.25 -1.61
CA GLU A 252 20.57 -30.03 -0.37
C GLU A 252 20.40 -29.14 0.86
N LYS A 253 20.98 -27.93 0.84
CA LYS A 253 20.80 -26.94 1.91
C LYS A 253 19.36 -26.44 2.00
N ILE A 254 18.73 -26.14 0.87
CA ILE A 254 17.31 -25.75 0.79
C ILE A 254 16.43 -26.87 1.37
N ALA A 255 16.66 -28.12 0.98
CA ALA A 255 15.93 -29.26 1.50
C ALA A 255 16.11 -29.42 3.02
N GLN A 256 17.33 -29.25 3.54
CA GLN A 256 17.60 -29.27 4.97
C GLN A 256 16.79 -28.18 5.71
N ILE A 257 16.81 -26.95 5.19
CA ILE A 257 16.11 -25.81 5.80
C ILE A 257 14.60 -26.06 5.84
N LEU A 258 14.00 -26.49 4.73
CA LEU A 258 12.53 -26.64 4.60
C LEU A 258 11.96 -27.86 5.31
N ASN A 259 12.79 -28.84 5.66
CA ASN A 259 12.39 -29.89 6.59
C ASN A 259 12.22 -29.37 8.03
N LYS A 260 12.66 -28.15 8.31
CA LYS A 260 12.64 -27.52 9.63
C LYS A 260 11.72 -26.30 9.69
N VAL A 261 12.01 -25.27 8.90
CA VAL A 261 11.27 -23.99 8.93
C VAL A 261 10.15 -23.96 7.88
N PRO A 262 9.03 -23.26 8.14
CA PRO A 262 8.74 -22.37 9.27
C PRO A 262 8.11 -23.08 10.48
N TYR A 263 7.99 -24.41 10.49
CA TYR A 263 7.34 -25.13 11.57
C TYR A 263 8.12 -25.03 12.90
N GLU A 264 9.43 -25.28 12.85
CA GLU A 264 10.35 -25.12 13.98
C GLU A 264 11.07 -23.75 13.96
N PRO A 265 11.64 -23.31 15.10
CA PRO A 265 12.44 -22.08 15.18
C PRO A 265 13.64 -22.08 14.21
N ALA A 266 13.96 -20.92 13.62
CA ALA A 266 15.19 -20.74 12.87
C ALA A 266 16.42 -20.70 13.79
N ASN A 267 17.57 -21.20 13.32
CA ASN A 267 18.86 -21.15 14.02
C ASN A 267 19.96 -20.45 13.22
N SER A 268 19.65 -19.98 12.01
CA SER A 268 20.58 -19.26 11.13
C SER A 268 19.83 -18.15 10.40
N PHE A 269 20.57 -17.20 9.86
CA PHE A 269 20.04 -16.10 9.06
C PHE A 269 19.31 -16.61 7.82
N TYR A 270 19.84 -17.66 7.19
CA TYR A 270 19.22 -18.30 6.02
C TYR A 270 17.89 -18.98 6.40
N GLU A 271 17.86 -19.76 7.48
CA GLU A 271 16.61 -20.34 7.99
C GLU A 271 15.57 -19.27 8.30
N ALA A 272 15.99 -18.15 8.92
CA ALA A 272 15.09 -17.06 9.26
C ALA A 272 14.49 -16.38 8.01
N ILE A 273 15.29 -16.09 6.98
CA ILE A 273 14.80 -15.50 5.73
C ILE A 273 13.84 -16.46 5.01
N GLN A 274 14.17 -17.76 4.90
CA GLN A 274 13.29 -18.74 4.26
C GLN A 274 11.96 -18.89 5.02
N ALA A 275 11.98 -18.85 6.36
CA ALA A 275 10.77 -18.89 7.18
C ALA A 275 9.87 -17.67 6.96
N VAL A 276 10.48 -16.47 6.97
CA VAL A 276 9.78 -15.20 6.71
C VAL A 276 9.17 -15.22 5.31
N TRP A 277 9.94 -15.61 4.29
CA TRP A 277 9.47 -15.69 2.91
C TRP A 277 8.29 -16.65 2.76
N LEU A 278 8.38 -17.87 3.31
CA LEU A 278 7.32 -18.85 3.13
C LEU A 278 6.02 -18.40 3.79
N VAL A 279 6.09 -17.80 4.98
CA VAL A 279 4.90 -17.24 5.66
C VAL A 279 4.36 -16.01 4.92
N HIS A 280 5.23 -15.11 4.46
CA HIS A 280 4.83 -13.93 3.70
C HIS A 280 4.13 -14.29 2.38
N LEU A 281 4.61 -15.34 1.71
CA LEU A 281 4.02 -15.90 0.51
C LEU A 281 2.65 -16.53 0.80
N THR A 282 2.53 -17.38 1.83
CA THR A 282 1.27 -18.10 2.10
C THR A 282 0.14 -17.18 2.55
N LEU A 283 0.45 -16.07 3.23
CA LEU A 283 -0.54 -15.01 3.51
C LEU A 283 -1.17 -14.46 2.23
N GLN A 284 -0.38 -14.34 1.15
CA GLN A 284 -0.82 -13.85 -0.16
C GLN A 284 -1.33 -14.95 -1.10
N ILE A 285 -1.38 -16.20 -0.63
CA ILE A 285 -2.10 -17.32 -1.25
C ILE A 285 -3.45 -17.51 -0.55
N GLU A 286 -3.51 -17.34 0.78
CA GLU A 286 -4.74 -17.31 1.57
C GLU A 286 -5.71 -16.24 1.07
N SER A 287 -5.18 -15.04 0.85
CA SER A 287 -5.95 -13.83 0.57
C SER A 287 -5.30 -12.99 -0.53
N ASN A 288 -6.12 -12.30 -1.34
CA ASN A 288 -5.61 -11.30 -2.28
C ASN A 288 -5.53 -9.89 -1.66
N GLY A 289 -5.67 -9.78 -0.33
CA GLY A 289 -5.31 -8.59 0.40
C GLY A 289 -3.85 -8.22 0.11
N HIS A 290 -3.59 -6.94 -0.17
CA HIS A 290 -2.25 -6.43 -0.47
C HIS A 290 -1.74 -5.61 0.72
N SER A 291 -0.57 -4.97 0.58
CA SER A 291 0.10 -4.27 1.69
C SER A 291 0.45 -5.21 2.86
N VAL A 292 0.61 -6.51 2.57
CA VAL A 292 1.22 -7.46 3.50
C VAL A 292 2.68 -7.05 3.62
N SER A 293 3.08 -6.63 4.82
CA SER A 293 4.34 -5.94 5.06
C SER A 293 5.23 -6.76 5.97
N TYR A 294 6.54 -6.75 5.73
CA TYR A 294 7.53 -7.47 6.53
C TYR A 294 7.73 -6.87 7.93
N GLY A 295 7.27 -5.64 8.15
CA GLY A 295 7.48 -4.92 9.41
C GLY A 295 8.95 -4.54 9.62
N ARG A 296 9.44 -4.61 10.87
CA ARG A 296 10.82 -4.23 11.24
C ARG A 296 11.83 -5.35 10.97
N LEU A 297 12.03 -5.66 9.68
CA LEU A 297 12.85 -6.79 9.20
C LEU A 297 14.28 -6.75 9.75
N ASP A 298 14.88 -5.56 9.86
CA ASP A 298 16.22 -5.39 10.42
C ASP A 298 16.32 -5.81 11.89
N GLN A 299 15.27 -5.60 12.68
CA GLN A 299 15.28 -5.87 14.11
C GLN A 299 15.15 -7.35 14.43
N TYR A 300 14.19 -8.07 13.81
CA TYR A 300 13.98 -9.49 14.13
C TYR A 300 14.95 -10.43 13.40
N LEU A 301 15.64 -9.96 12.35
CA LEU A 301 16.70 -10.73 11.70
C LEU A 301 18.11 -10.47 12.27
N ALA A 302 18.35 -9.31 12.91
CA ALA A 302 19.67 -8.96 13.46
C ALA A 302 20.29 -10.04 14.37
N PRO A 303 19.55 -10.67 15.31
CA PRO A 303 20.15 -11.71 16.17
C PRO A 303 20.72 -12.89 15.38
N PHE A 304 20.08 -13.30 14.28
CA PHE A 304 20.53 -14.40 13.44
C PHE A 304 21.75 -14.01 12.59
N TYR A 305 21.77 -12.78 12.05
CA TYR A 305 22.93 -12.28 11.33
C TYR A 305 24.15 -12.16 12.24
N GLU A 306 23.99 -11.61 13.45
CA GLU A 306 25.08 -11.48 14.41
C GLU A 306 25.63 -12.84 14.85
N HIS A 307 24.76 -13.84 15.04
CA HIS A 307 25.17 -15.21 15.35
C HIS A 307 26.00 -15.82 14.22
N ASP A 308 25.49 -15.78 12.99
CA ASP A 308 26.15 -16.41 11.84
C ASP A 308 27.45 -15.70 11.46
N LEU A 309 27.51 -14.37 11.63
CA LEU A 309 28.73 -13.59 11.44
C LEU A 309 29.81 -13.99 12.46
N LYS A 310 29.44 -14.16 13.74
CA LYS A 310 30.39 -14.56 14.81
C LYS A 310 30.92 -15.98 14.62
N THR A 311 30.10 -16.89 14.09
CA THR A 311 30.49 -18.29 13.84
C THR A 311 31.21 -18.47 12.50
N GLY A 312 31.25 -17.44 11.66
CA GLY A 312 31.80 -17.52 10.30
C GLY A 312 30.91 -18.30 9.33
N ALA A 313 29.65 -18.58 9.70
CA ALA A 313 28.68 -19.26 8.86
C ALA A 313 28.21 -18.38 7.68
N ILE A 314 28.24 -17.06 7.86
CA ILE A 314 27.92 -16.09 6.81
C ILE A 314 28.80 -14.84 6.94
N ASP A 315 29.11 -14.20 5.82
CA ASP A 315 29.69 -12.87 5.79
C ASP A 315 28.66 -11.82 5.33
N ALA A 316 29.07 -10.54 5.28
CA ALA A 316 28.19 -9.47 4.82
C ALA A 316 27.73 -9.64 3.36
N ASN A 317 28.53 -10.26 2.49
CA ASN A 317 28.17 -10.45 1.08
C ASN A 317 27.13 -11.55 0.93
N GLY A 318 27.31 -12.70 1.58
CA GLY A 318 26.33 -13.79 1.60
C GLY A 318 25.01 -13.38 2.26
N ALA A 319 25.07 -12.58 3.33
CA ALA A 319 23.87 -12.04 3.97
C ALA A 319 23.14 -11.05 3.04
N THR A 320 23.88 -10.20 2.33
CA THR A 320 23.31 -9.31 1.31
C THR A 320 22.69 -10.13 0.17
N GLU A 321 23.34 -11.18 -0.31
CA GLU A 321 22.82 -12.03 -1.39
C GLU A 321 21.49 -12.70 -1.03
N LEU A 322 21.34 -13.20 0.22
CA LEU A 322 20.08 -13.75 0.70
C LEU A 322 18.97 -12.70 0.80
N LEU A 323 19.28 -11.49 1.30
CA LEU A 323 18.31 -10.39 1.35
C LEU A 323 17.93 -9.89 -0.04
N THR A 324 18.89 -9.83 -0.96
CA THR A 324 18.64 -9.52 -2.37
C THR A 324 17.73 -10.58 -2.98
N ASN A 325 17.96 -11.87 -2.72
CA ASN A 325 17.07 -12.92 -3.20
C ASN A 325 15.65 -12.78 -2.63
N LEU A 326 15.51 -12.39 -1.35
CA LEU A 326 14.20 -12.03 -0.77
C LEU A 326 13.54 -10.88 -1.53
N CYS A 327 14.28 -9.84 -1.89
CA CYS A 327 13.77 -8.73 -2.70
C CYS A 327 13.27 -9.22 -4.07
N LEU A 328 14.05 -10.07 -4.75
CA LEU A 328 13.69 -10.68 -6.03
C LEU A 328 12.42 -11.53 -5.92
N LYS A 329 12.35 -12.41 -4.92
CA LYS A 329 11.15 -13.25 -4.66
C LYS A 329 9.91 -12.41 -4.36
N THR A 330 10.06 -11.31 -3.62
CA THR A 330 8.97 -10.37 -3.31
C THR A 330 8.29 -9.85 -4.58
N LEU A 331 9.06 -9.58 -5.66
CA LEU A 331 8.51 -9.11 -6.93
C LEU A 331 7.83 -10.22 -7.76
N THR A 332 8.10 -11.50 -7.47
CA THR A 332 7.47 -12.64 -8.18
C THR A 332 5.98 -12.77 -7.88
N ILE A 333 5.54 -12.28 -6.73
CA ILE A 333 4.12 -12.22 -6.34
C ILE A 333 3.44 -11.16 -7.21
N ASN A 334 2.23 -11.47 -7.69
CA ASN A 334 1.44 -10.53 -8.49
C ASN A 334 -0.05 -10.59 -8.12
N LYS A 335 -0.76 -9.51 -8.41
CA LYS A 335 -2.21 -9.40 -8.19
C LYS A 335 -2.85 -8.74 -9.39
N VAL A 336 -3.83 -9.42 -9.98
CA VAL A 336 -4.71 -8.85 -10.98
C VAL A 336 -5.88 -8.15 -10.30
N ARG A 337 -6.27 -6.99 -10.83
CA ARG A 337 -7.40 -6.15 -10.38
C ARG A 337 -8.29 -5.84 -11.59
N SER A 338 -9.54 -5.43 -11.36
CA SER A 338 -10.38 -4.86 -12.42
C SER A 338 -9.75 -3.60 -13.00
N TRP A 339 -10.03 -3.27 -14.25
CA TRP A 339 -9.49 -2.05 -14.86
C TRP A 339 -9.85 -0.80 -14.04
N GLN A 340 -11.12 -0.70 -13.62
CA GLN A 340 -11.60 0.40 -12.78
C GLN A 340 -10.79 0.55 -11.49
N HIS A 341 -10.41 -0.54 -10.82
CA HIS A 341 -9.57 -0.45 -9.62
C HIS A 341 -8.09 -0.20 -9.98
N THR A 342 -7.60 -0.73 -11.09
CA THR A 342 -6.22 -0.51 -11.56
C THR A 342 -5.91 0.97 -11.74
N GLU A 343 -6.87 1.79 -12.17
CA GLU A 343 -6.70 3.26 -12.24
C GLU A 343 -6.37 3.89 -10.89
N PHE A 344 -6.76 3.25 -9.79
CA PHE A 344 -6.45 3.67 -8.42
C PHE A 344 -5.17 3.01 -7.88
N SER A 345 -4.60 2.01 -8.57
CA SER A 345 -3.43 1.24 -8.11
C SER A 345 -2.49 0.89 -9.27
N ALA A 346 -2.02 1.89 -10.01
CA ALA A 346 -1.23 1.71 -11.23
C ALA A 346 0.15 1.09 -10.97
N GLY A 347 0.63 0.21 -11.86
CA GLY A 347 1.96 -0.40 -11.80
C GLY A 347 1.98 -1.79 -11.14
N SER A 348 0.82 -2.42 -11.01
CA SER A 348 0.59 -3.71 -10.36
C SER A 348 1.27 -3.83 -8.97
N PRO A 349 1.15 -2.82 -8.09
CA PRO A 349 1.80 -2.85 -6.80
C PRO A 349 1.13 -3.86 -5.85
N LEU A 350 1.95 -4.41 -4.95
CA LEU A 350 1.53 -5.18 -3.79
C LEU A 350 1.90 -4.49 -2.48
N TYR A 351 2.68 -3.41 -2.56
CA TYR A 351 3.01 -2.54 -1.43
C TYR A 351 3.69 -3.28 -0.26
N GLN A 352 4.54 -4.26 -0.58
CA GLN A 352 5.17 -5.12 0.43
C GLN A 352 6.28 -4.34 1.16
N ASN A 353 5.95 -3.74 2.33
CA ASN A 353 6.84 -2.80 3.00
C ASN A 353 7.89 -3.48 3.91
N ILE A 354 9.13 -3.03 3.84
CA ILE A 354 10.18 -3.28 4.82
C ILE A 354 10.46 -1.98 5.58
N THR A 355 10.35 -2.02 6.90
CA THR A 355 10.76 -0.93 7.78
C THR A 355 12.13 -1.23 8.40
N ILE A 356 13.01 -0.22 8.43
CA ILE A 356 14.30 -0.26 9.13
C ILE A 356 14.53 1.00 10.00
N GLY A 357 15.53 0.94 10.88
CA GLY A 357 15.92 2.07 11.74
C GLY A 357 14.88 2.32 12.83
N GLY A 358 14.65 3.59 13.19
CA GLY A 358 13.77 3.98 14.30
C GLY A 358 14.38 3.75 15.67
N GLN A 359 13.52 3.58 16.68
CA GLN A 359 13.95 3.42 18.07
C GLN A 359 13.63 2.04 18.65
N THR A 360 14.39 1.64 19.67
CA THR A 360 14.09 0.52 20.56
C THR A 360 13.01 0.91 21.59
N PRO A 361 12.38 -0.05 22.30
CA PRO A 361 11.35 0.28 23.30
C PRO A 361 11.82 1.19 24.45
N ASP A 362 13.13 1.23 24.73
CA ASP A 362 13.75 2.14 25.70
C ASP A 362 14.16 3.50 25.09
N GLY A 363 13.82 3.76 23.81
CA GLY A 363 14.03 5.04 23.14
C GLY A 363 15.46 5.28 22.65
N LYS A 364 16.25 4.21 22.44
CA LYS A 364 17.59 4.32 21.83
C LYS A 364 17.49 4.10 20.33
N ASP A 365 18.50 4.56 19.60
CA ASP A 365 18.64 4.27 18.18
C ASP A 365 18.66 2.75 17.93
N ALA A 366 17.83 2.28 17.01
CA ALA A 366 17.69 0.87 16.64
C ALA A 366 18.46 0.49 15.37
N VAL A 367 19.14 1.44 14.71
CA VAL A 367 19.99 1.14 13.55
C VAL A 367 21.08 0.13 13.94
N ASN A 368 21.19 -0.93 13.16
CA ASN A 368 22.14 -2.02 13.37
C ASN A 368 22.77 -2.47 12.03
N PRO A 369 23.76 -3.40 12.03
CA PRO A 369 24.39 -3.87 10.79
C PRO A 369 23.40 -4.42 9.75
N THR A 370 22.31 -5.08 10.16
CA THR A 370 21.27 -5.58 9.25
C THR A 370 20.51 -4.44 8.57
N SER A 371 20.33 -3.29 9.23
CA SER A 371 19.75 -2.10 8.59
C SER A 371 20.58 -1.66 7.37
N TYR A 372 21.91 -1.68 7.47
CA TYR A 372 22.82 -1.38 6.34
C TYR A 372 22.80 -2.46 5.25
N LEU A 373 22.72 -3.75 5.63
CA LEU A 373 22.59 -4.85 4.67
C LEU A 373 21.31 -4.74 3.85
N ILE A 374 20.20 -4.32 4.46
CA ILE A 374 18.93 -4.12 3.76
C ILE A 374 19.04 -2.93 2.79
N LEU A 375 19.65 -1.80 3.19
CA LEU A 375 19.93 -0.69 2.25
C LEU A 375 20.72 -1.18 1.03
N ARG A 376 21.76 -1.97 1.27
CA ARG A 376 22.60 -2.56 0.23
C ARG A 376 21.81 -3.53 -0.67
N ALA A 377 20.99 -4.41 -0.10
CA ALA A 377 20.20 -5.38 -0.84
C ALA A 377 19.15 -4.70 -1.73
N ILE A 378 18.47 -3.66 -1.23
CA ILE A 378 17.50 -2.86 -2.01
C ILE A 378 18.19 -2.18 -3.19
N ALA A 379 19.33 -1.53 -2.95
CA ALA A 379 20.10 -0.87 -3.99
C ALA A 379 20.62 -1.86 -5.05
N GLN A 380 21.08 -3.05 -4.63
CA GLN A 380 21.55 -4.09 -5.53
C GLN A 380 20.42 -4.74 -6.34
N ALA A 381 19.29 -5.06 -5.71
CA ALA A 381 18.15 -5.65 -6.39
C ALA A 381 17.60 -4.71 -7.48
N HIS A 382 17.61 -3.39 -7.21
CA HIS A 382 17.18 -2.37 -8.16
C HIS A 382 15.79 -2.69 -8.75
N LEU A 383 14.82 -2.89 -7.84
CA LEU A 383 13.44 -3.28 -8.12
C LEU A 383 12.44 -2.34 -7.43
N PRO A 384 11.21 -2.21 -7.96
CA PRO A 384 10.17 -1.37 -7.35
C PRO A 384 9.62 -1.91 -6.02
N GLN A 385 9.90 -3.17 -5.69
CA GLN A 385 9.51 -3.82 -4.44
C GLN A 385 10.65 -4.72 -3.92
N PRO A 386 10.73 -4.99 -2.61
CA PRO A 386 9.89 -4.47 -1.51
C PRO A 386 9.99 -2.95 -1.33
N ASN A 387 8.94 -2.35 -0.78
CA ASN A 387 8.90 -0.91 -0.51
C ASN A 387 9.71 -0.60 0.76
N LEU A 388 10.81 0.13 0.65
CA LEU A 388 11.68 0.40 1.79
C LEU A 388 11.29 1.70 2.51
N THR A 389 11.11 1.62 3.84
CA THR A 389 10.86 2.77 4.71
C THR A 389 11.85 2.84 5.87
N VAL A 390 12.40 4.03 6.10
CA VAL A 390 13.23 4.35 7.26
C VAL A 390 12.37 5.05 8.30
N ARG A 391 12.40 4.55 9.54
CA ARG A 391 11.89 5.29 10.69
C ARG A 391 12.92 6.32 11.14
N TYR A 392 12.62 7.58 10.88
CA TYR A 392 13.41 8.71 11.31
C TYR A 392 13.14 9.02 12.79
N HIS A 393 14.21 9.28 13.54
CA HIS A 393 14.16 9.94 14.85
C HIS A 393 15.31 10.93 14.97
N HIS A 394 15.21 11.88 15.89
CA HIS A 394 16.18 12.96 16.01
C HIS A 394 17.62 12.47 16.32
N GLY A 395 17.77 11.25 16.85
CA GLY A 395 19.04 10.63 17.23
C GLY A 395 19.74 9.84 16.12
N LEU A 396 19.17 9.73 14.91
CA LEU A 396 19.83 9.03 13.81
C LEU A 396 21.19 9.66 13.48
N SER A 397 22.22 8.82 13.34
CA SER A 397 23.57 9.28 13.00
C SER A 397 23.65 9.84 11.58
N ASP A 398 24.55 10.81 11.37
CA ASP A 398 24.84 11.34 10.02
C ASP A 398 25.35 10.27 9.07
N LYS A 399 26.08 9.27 9.59
CA LYS A 399 26.53 8.13 8.80
C LYS A 399 25.36 7.36 8.19
N PHE A 400 24.35 7.03 9.00
CA PHE A 400 23.17 6.31 8.49
C PHE A 400 22.34 7.18 7.56
N MET A 401 22.12 8.45 7.90
CA MET A 401 21.40 9.39 7.02
C MET A 401 22.07 9.54 5.65
N ARG A 402 23.41 9.61 5.60
CA ARG A 402 24.16 9.63 4.34
C ARG A 402 23.98 8.34 3.55
N GLU A 403 23.99 7.18 4.21
CA GLU A 403 23.73 5.91 3.54
C GLU A 403 22.34 5.87 2.90
N CYS A 404 21.32 6.42 3.57
CA CYS A 404 19.98 6.55 3.00
C CYS A 404 19.97 7.47 1.77
N VAL A 405 20.71 8.59 1.79
CA VAL A 405 20.85 9.47 0.60
C VAL A 405 21.55 8.75 -0.56
N GLU A 406 22.53 7.91 -0.30
CA GLU A 406 23.16 7.09 -1.35
C GLU A 406 22.18 6.09 -2.00
N VAL A 407 21.21 5.56 -1.24
CA VAL A 407 20.10 4.77 -1.80
C VAL A 407 19.13 5.65 -2.60
N ILE A 408 18.76 6.84 -2.10
CA ILE A 408 17.90 7.80 -2.83
C ILE A 408 18.50 8.14 -4.20
N LYS A 409 19.82 8.33 -4.26
CA LYS A 409 20.56 8.60 -5.50
C LYS A 409 20.50 7.47 -6.54
N GLN A 410 20.09 6.26 -6.15
CA GLN A 410 19.88 5.16 -7.10
C GLN A 410 18.63 5.36 -7.98
N GLY A 411 17.77 6.35 -7.69
CA GLY A 411 16.58 6.62 -8.51
C GLY A 411 15.42 5.65 -8.27
N LEU A 412 15.48 4.82 -7.22
CA LEU A 412 14.49 3.78 -6.93
C LEU A 412 13.19 4.30 -6.28
N GLY A 413 13.17 5.58 -5.91
CA GLY A 413 12.09 6.13 -5.08
C GLY A 413 12.18 5.75 -3.59
N MET A 414 13.31 5.21 -3.15
CA MET A 414 13.50 4.62 -1.81
C MET A 414 14.80 5.12 -1.17
N PRO A 415 14.93 5.04 0.17
CA PRO A 415 13.85 4.82 1.13
C PRO A 415 12.87 6.00 1.20
N ALA A 416 11.64 5.70 1.60
CA ALA A 416 10.73 6.68 2.19
C ALA A 416 11.08 6.91 3.67
N PHE A 417 10.62 8.00 4.27
CA PHE A 417 10.84 8.29 5.68
C PHE A 417 9.53 8.49 6.43
N ASN A 418 9.36 7.82 7.57
CA ASN A 418 8.32 8.10 8.57
C ASN A 418 8.95 8.72 9.83
N ASN A 419 8.24 9.62 10.50
CA ASN A 419 8.77 10.35 11.65
C ASN A 419 8.32 9.82 13.02
N ASP A 420 9.24 9.22 13.78
CA ASP A 420 9.01 8.76 15.15
C ASP A 420 8.49 9.89 16.06
N GLU A 421 8.95 11.13 15.85
CA GLU A 421 8.66 12.30 16.71
C GLU A 421 7.17 12.71 16.69
N ILE A 422 6.42 12.31 15.66
CA ILE A 422 4.97 12.59 15.55
C ILE A 422 4.12 11.32 15.66
N ILE A 423 4.60 10.19 15.14
CA ILE A 423 3.87 8.92 15.09
C ILE A 423 3.77 8.29 16.48
N ILE A 424 4.89 8.18 17.22
CA ILE A 424 4.90 7.56 18.55
C ILE A 424 3.96 8.31 19.51
N PRO A 425 4.03 9.66 19.62
CA PRO A 425 3.08 10.40 20.44
C PRO A 425 1.63 10.25 19.97
N SER A 426 1.38 10.18 18.65
CA SER A 426 0.02 9.99 18.12
C SER A 426 -0.58 8.65 18.53
N PHE A 427 0.21 7.57 18.47
CA PHE A 427 -0.20 6.25 18.91
C PHE A 427 -0.48 6.19 20.40
N ILE A 428 0.40 6.76 21.23
CA ILE A 428 0.20 6.80 22.68
C ILE A 428 -1.07 7.56 23.04
N ARG A 429 -1.34 8.71 22.40
CA ARG A 429 -2.59 9.48 22.60
C ARG A 429 -3.85 8.66 22.28
N ARG A 430 -3.74 7.70 21.36
CA ARG A 430 -4.83 6.80 20.95
C ARG A 430 -4.94 5.54 21.80
N GLY A 431 -4.10 5.39 22.82
CA GLY A 431 -4.14 4.27 23.76
C GLY A 431 -3.24 3.10 23.39
N VAL A 432 -2.37 3.23 22.37
CA VAL A 432 -1.32 2.24 22.12
C VAL A 432 -0.31 2.28 23.25
N LYS A 433 0.07 1.11 23.79
CA LYS A 433 1.06 1.04 24.86
C LYS A 433 2.39 1.64 24.39
N LYS A 434 3.10 2.33 25.28
CA LYS A 434 4.39 2.96 24.95
C LYS A 434 5.36 1.97 24.29
N GLU A 435 5.60 0.81 24.90
CA GLU A 435 6.50 -0.22 24.37
C GLU A 435 6.14 -0.68 22.95
N ASP A 436 4.85 -0.76 22.65
CA ASP A 436 4.35 -1.14 21.32
C ASP A 436 4.48 0.02 20.34
N ALA A 437 4.15 1.24 20.77
CA ALA A 437 4.28 2.44 19.95
C ALA A 437 5.72 2.64 19.47
N TYR A 438 6.73 2.42 20.31
CA TYR A 438 8.14 2.47 19.89
C TYR A 438 8.52 1.37 18.88
N ASN A 439 7.72 0.31 18.77
CA ASN A 439 7.93 -0.81 17.86
C ASN A 439 7.06 -0.78 16.59
N TYR A 440 6.44 0.35 16.28
CA TYR A 440 5.64 0.47 15.05
C TYR A 440 6.46 0.20 13.77
N SER A 441 5.77 -0.17 12.70
CA SER A 441 6.33 -0.20 11.34
C SER A 441 5.44 0.56 10.39
N ALA A 442 6.01 0.95 9.24
CA ALA A 442 5.20 1.26 8.08
C ALA A 442 4.52 -0.01 7.57
N ILE A 443 3.34 0.16 7.00
CA ILE A 443 2.54 -0.89 6.35
C ILE A 443 2.19 -0.35 4.97
N GLY A 444 2.31 -1.15 3.91
CA GLY A 444 1.92 -0.70 2.58
C GLY A 444 2.73 0.51 2.09
N CYS A 445 2.07 1.66 2.12
CA CYS A 445 2.58 2.95 1.68
C CYS A 445 3.20 3.73 2.84
N VAL A 446 2.40 4.54 3.54
CA VAL A 446 2.84 5.52 4.56
C VAL A 446 2.20 5.27 5.92
N GLU A 447 1.13 4.48 5.93
CA GLU A 447 0.38 4.14 7.11
C GLU A 447 1.23 3.32 8.08
N THR A 448 0.90 3.40 9.36
CA THR A 448 1.71 2.76 10.40
C THR A 448 0.84 1.90 11.29
N ALA A 449 1.42 0.81 11.77
CA ALA A 449 0.76 -0.12 12.69
C ALA A 449 1.81 -0.80 13.59
N ILE A 450 1.33 -1.58 14.55
CA ILE A 450 2.20 -2.43 15.39
C ILE A 450 2.22 -3.85 14.80
N PRO A 451 3.37 -4.32 14.26
CA PRO A 451 3.48 -5.66 13.71
C PRO A 451 3.01 -6.74 14.68
N GLY A 452 2.18 -7.65 14.19
CA GLY A 452 1.63 -8.78 14.93
C GLY A 452 0.58 -8.42 15.97
N LYS A 453 0.13 -7.16 16.07
CA LYS A 453 -0.81 -6.71 17.13
C LYS A 453 -1.95 -5.83 16.63
N TRP A 454 -1.92 -5.40 15.38
CA TRP A 454 -2.92 -4.50 14.80
C TRP A 454 -3.94 -5.26 13.97
N GLY A 455 -5.17 -4.76 13.93
CA GLY A 455 -6.17 -5.19 12.97
C GLY A 455 -5.78 -4.83 11.53
N TYR A 456 -6.69 -5.08 10.60
CA TYR A 456 -6.46 -4.71 9.21
C TYR A 456 -6.63 -3.22 8.95
N ARG A 457 -6.15 -2.76 7.79
CA ARG A 457 -6.46 -1.46 7.19
C ARG A 457 -6.22 -0.28 8.14
N CYS A 458 -5.03 -0.23 8.73
CA CYS A 458 -4.56 0.96 9.45
C CYS A 458 -4.63 2.23 8.59
N THR A 459 -4.61 2.09 7.26
CA THR A 459 -5.31 2.97 6.31
C THR A 459 -5.87 2.13 5.15
N GLY A 460 -6.74 2.72 4.34
CA GLY A 460 -6.91 2.34 2.94
C GLY A 460 -8.31 1.90 2.53
N MET A 461 -8.40 1.65 1.22
CA MET A 461 -9.51 0.98 0.52
C MET A 461 -10.78 1.82 0.31
N SER A 462 -11.11 2.74 1.22
CA SER A 462 -12.14 3.77 0.97
C SER A 462 -11.55 5.13 0.62
N PHE A 463 -12.23 5.87 -0.26
CA PHE A 463 -11.78 7.18 -0.72
C PHE A 463 -12.92 8.21 -0.75
N ILE A 464 -12.59 9.47 -0.44
CA ILE A 464 -13.49 10.62 -0.59
C ILE A 464 -12.81 11.69 -1.45
N ASN A 465 -13.47 12.08 -2.53
CA ASN A 465 -13.01 13.10 -3.47
C ASN A 465 -13.39 14.51 -2.99
N PHE A 466 -12.47 15.26 -2.38
CA PHE A 466 -12.77 16.59 -1.83
C PHE A 466 -13.18 17.61 -2.89
N PRO A 467 -12.48 17.73 -4.04
CA PRO A 467 -12.89 18.64 -5.10
C PRO A 467 -14.29 18.37 -5.66
N ARG A 468 -14.66 17.09 -5.86
CA ARG A 468 -16.01 16.75 -6.32
C ARG A 468 -17.09 17.07 -5.28
N VAL A 469 -16.79 16.89 -3.99
CA VAL A 469 -17.68 17.32 -2.89
C VAL A 469 -17.90 18.84 -2.94
N LEU A 470 -16.84 19.64 -3.20
CA LEU A 470 -16.96 21.09 -3.34
C LEU A 470 -17.91 21.47 -4.49
N LEU A 471 -17.75 20.87 -5.67
CA LEU A 471 -18.62 21.15 -6.82
C LEU A 471 -20.09 20.79 -6.55
N LEU A 472 -20.33 19.69 -5.84
CA LEU A 472 -21.66 19.27 -5.42
C LEU A 472 -22.31 20.28 -4.46
N ILE A 473 -21.54 20.81 -3.51
CA ILE A 473 -21.98 21.87 -2.59
C ILE A 473 -22.31 23.13 -3.38
N MET A 474 -21.43 23.53 -4.29
CA MET A 474 -21.64 24.74 -5.12
C MET A 474 -22.92 24.64 -5.95
N ASN A 475 -23.33 23.43 -6.33
CA ASN A 475 -24.58 23.16 -7.05
C ASN A 475 -25.77 22.83 -6.13
N GLY A 476 -25.74 23.27 -4.87
CA GLY A 476 -26.88 23.13 -3.94
C GLY A 476 -27.18 21.68 -3.53
N GLY A 477 -26.15 20.83 -3.46
CA GLY A 477 -26.28 19.42 -3.03
C GLY A 477 -26.55 18.42 -4.16
N ILE A 478 -26.51 18.87 -5.42
CA ILE A 478 -26.76 18.05 -6.61
C ILE A 478 -25.43 17.77 -7.33
N ASP A 479 -25.11 16.50 -7.54
CA ASP A 479 -23.94 16.11 -8.33
C ASP A 479 -24.10 16.64 -9.77
N PRO A 480 -23.21 17.52 -10.25
CA PRO A 480 -23.38 18.19 -11.55
C PRO A 480 -23.39 17.24 -12.75
N GLU A 481 -22.77 16.07 -12.61
CA GLU A 481 -22.68 15.06 -13.67
C GLU A 481 -23.95 14.21 -13.78
N SER A 482 -24.41 13.64 -12.66
CA SER A 482 -25.57 12.74 -12.67
C SER A 482 -26.91 13.46 -12.51
N GLY A 483 -26.92 14.72 -12.06
CA GLY A 483 -28.13 15.47 -11.71
C GLY A 483 -28.86 14.95 -10.48
N LYS A 484 -28.30 13.98 -9.75
CA LYS A 484 -28.89 13.42 -8.54
C LYS A 484 -28.58 14.28 -7.32
N ARG A 485 -29.59 14.51 -6.48
CA ARG A 485 -29.41 15.15 -5.17
C ARG A 485 -28.84 14.14 -4.18
N LEU A 486 -27.71 14.50 -3.56
CA LEU A 486 -27.00 13.66 -2.60
C LEU A 486 -26.90 14.31 -1.23
N LEU A 487 -26.83 15.64 -1.20
CA LEU A 487 -26.83 16.41 0.04
C LEU A 487 -28.07 17.31 0.14
N PRO A 488 -28.48 17.67 1.36
CA PRO A 488 -29.42 18.76 1.55
C PRO A 488 -28.94 20.04 0.86
N ASP A 489 -29.89 20.89 0.49
CA ASP A 489 -29.57 22.20 -0.05
C ASP A 489 -29.08 23.12 1.08
N TYR A 490 -27.77 23.38 1.10
CA TYR A 490 -27.13 24.29 2.04
C TYR A 490 -26.91 25.69 1.44
N GLY A 491 -27.55 26.00 0.31
CA GLY A 491 -27.37 27.20 -0.48
C GLY A 491 -26.59 26.91 -1.75
N LYS A 492 -27.05 27.46 -2.87
CA LYS A 492 -26.37 27.37 -4.17
C LYS A 492 -25.32 28.48 -4.29
N PHE A 493 -24.16 28.16 -4.84
CA PHE A 493 -23.04 29.09 -4.96
C PHE A 493 -23.40 30.38 -5.70
N THR A 494 -24.22 30.30 -6.74
CA THR A 494 -24.66 31.47 -7.51
C THR A 494 -25.47 32.48 -6.68
N ASP A 495 -26.04 32.04 -5.56
CA ASP A 495 -26.87 32.85 -4.68
C ASP A 495 -26.12 33.30 -3.42
N MET A 496 -24.88 32.84 -3.22
CA MET A 496 -24.05 33.19 -2.08
C MET A 496 -23.52 34.63 -2.20
N THR A 497 -23.53 35.35 -1.09
CA THR A 497 -23.06 36.74 -0.96
C THR A 497 -21.79 36.87 -0.13
N SER A 498 -21.29 35.77 0.46
CA SER A 498 -20.06 35.73 1.25
C SER A 498 -19.38 34.37 1.20
N PHE A 499 -18.06 34.35 1.38
CA PHE A 499 -17.27 33.12 1.47
C PHE A 499 -17.66 32.25 2.68
N ASP A 500 -18.05 32.87 3.80
CA ASP A 500 -18.49 32.16 5.01
C ASP A 500 -19.71 31.27 4.78
N GLN A 501 -20.60 31.64 3.85
CA GLN A 501 -21.73 30.79 3.45
C GLN A 501 -21.25 29.51 2.77
N LEU A 502 -20.22 29.59 1.91
CA LEU A 502 -19.61 28.42 1.29
C LEU A 502 -18.94 27.52 2.33
N MET A 503 -18.16 28.10 3.25
CA MET A 503 -17.49 27.33 4.31
C MET A 503 -18.50 26.69 5.29
N THR A 504 -19.61 27.38 5.58
CA THR A 504 -20.71 26.82 6.37
C THR A 504 -21.39 25.65 5.64
N ALA A 505 -21.60 25.76 4.33
CA ALA A 505 -22.14 24.68 3.52
C ALA A 505 -21.16 23.49 3.45
N TRP A 506 -19.86 23.77 3.32
CA TRP A 506 -18.78 22.79 3.33
C TRP A 506 -18.72 21.99 4.63
N ASP A 507 -18.72 22.65 5.81
CA ASP A 507 -18.72 21.93 7.10
C ASP A 507 -19.89 20.95 7.20
N LYS A 508 -21.11 21.42 6.92
CA LYS A 508 -22.33 20.57 7.00
C LYS A 508 -22.28 19.41 6.01
N ALA A 509 -21.85 19.69 4.78
CA ALA A 509 -21.75 18.71 3.72
C ALA A 509 -20.69 17.65 3.99
N LEU A 510 -19.49 18.05 4.42
CA LEU A 510 -18.39 17.13 4.67
C LEU A 510 -18.71 16.23 5.87
N ARG A 511 -19.43 16.72 6.88
CA ARG A 511 -19.92 15.88 7.98
C ARG A 511 -20.88 14.81 7.50
N GLU A 512 -21.83 15.16 6.64
CA GLU A 512 -22.75 14.18 6.07
C GLU A 512 -22.02 13.18 5.15
N MET A 513 -21.09 13.64 4.31
CA MET A 513 -20.27 12.77 3.46
C MET A 513 -19.46 11.77 4.29
N THR A 514 -18.87 12.23 5.39
CA THR A 514 -18.14 11.37 6.35
C THR A 514 -19.06 10.31 6.96
N ARG A 515 -20.29 10.69 7.34
CA ARG A 515 -21.28 9.75 7.86
C ARG A 515 -21.63 8.67 6.83
N GLN A 516 -21.81 9.05 5.57
CA GLN A 516 -22.12 8.11 4.49
C GLN A 516 -20.95 7.15 4.22
N SER A 517 -19.71 7.63 4.26
CA SER A 517 -18.53 6.76 4.08
C SER A 517 -18.41 5.73 5.20
N VAL A 518 -18.69 6.13 6.44
CA VAL A 518 -18.72 5.22 7.60
C VAL A 518 -19.77 4.13 7.43
N ILE A 519 -20.95 4.46 6.90
CA ILE A 519 -22.03 3.49 6.66
C ILE A 519 -21.58 2.46 5.61
N ILE A 520 -21.05 2.91 4.48
CA ILE A 520 -20.57 2.04 3.40
C ILE A 520 -19.44 1.12 3.90
N GLU A 521 -18.45 1.68 4.60
CA GLU A 521 -17.34 0.89 5.14
C GLU A 521 -17.79 -0.14 6.17
N ASN A 522 -18.75 0.20 7.05
CA ASN A 522 -19.31 -0.76 8.00
C ASN A 522 -20.01 -1.91 7.26
N SER A 523 -20.74 -1.65 6.19
CA SER A 523 -21.34 -2.68 5.34
C SER A 523 -20.27 -3.59 4.71
N CYS A 524 -19.20 -3.02 4.15
CA CYS A 524 -18.07 -3.81 3.63
C CYS A 524 -17.44 -4.69 4.71
N ASP A 525 -17.19 -4.13 5.89
CA ASP A 525 -16.57 -4.84 7.01
C ASP A 525 -17.44 -5.99 7.52
N LEU A 526 -18.76 -5.81 7.56
CA LEU A 526 -19.70 -6.87 7.91
C LEU A 526 -19.70 -8.01 6.88
N ALA A 527 -19.67 -7.69 5.59
CA ALA A 527 -19.62 -8.70 4.53
C ALA A 527 -18.33 -9.53 4.61
N LEU A 528 -17.18 -8.87 4.83
CA LEU A 528 -15.88 -9.50 5.06
C LEU A 528 -15.90 -10.43 6.29
N GLU A 529 -16.35 -9.92 7.44
CA GLU A 529 -16.37 -10.66 8.71
C GLU A 529 -17.21 -11.95 8.62
N GLN A 530 -18.34 -11.90 7.91
CA GLN A 530 -19.30 -13.02 7.89
C GLN A 530 -18.79 -14.24 7.12
N ASN A 531 -18.00 -14.06 6.06
CA ASN A 531 -17.74 -15.15 5.09
C ASN A 531 -16.29 -15.27 4.61
N TYR A 532 -15.42 -14.33 4.96
CA TYR A 532 -14.06 -14.26 4.42
C TYR A 532 -13.00 -14.10 5.52
N PRO A 533 -12.97 -14.95 6.55
CA PRO A 533 -11.88 -14.91 7.52
C PRO A 533 -10.55 -15.31 6.89
N ASP A 534 -9.49 -14.58 7.23
CA ASP A 534 -8.10 -15.01 6.99
C ASP A 534 -7.58 -15.67 8.27
N ILE A 535 -7.40 -16.99 8.20
CA ILE A 535 -7.09 -17.84 9.35
C ILE A 535 -5.61 -17.77 9.69
N LEU A 536 -4.71 -17.90 8.72
CA LEU A 536 -3.26 -17.77 8.95
C LEU A 536 -2.93 -16.38 9.49
N CYS A 537 -3.45 -15.34 8.83
CA CYS A 537 -3.20 -13.97 9.25
C CYS A 537 -3.67 -13.72 10.70
N SER A 538 -4.84 -14.24 11.07
CA SER A 538 -5.35 -14.16 12.44
C SER A 538 -4.52 -14.96 13.43
N VAL A 539 -4.12 -16.19 13.11
CA VAL A 539 -3.24 -17.01 13.98
C VAL A 539 -1.94 -16.30 14.31
N LEU A 540 -1.40 -15.55 13.36
CA LEU A 540 -0.14 -14.80 13.49
C LEU A 540 -0.32 -13.36 13.99
N THR A 541 -1.48 -13.03 14.55
CA THR A 541 -1.78 -11.71 15.11
C THR A 541 -2.26 -11.85 16.54
N ASP A 542 -1.53 -11.27 17.48
CA ASP A 542 -1.96 -11.19 18.86
C ASP A 542 -3.19 -10.26 18.98
N ASP A 543 -4.21 -10.58 19.77
CA ASP A 543 -4.36 -11.77 20.62
C ASP A 543 -5.49 -12.69 20.11
N CYS A 544 -5.54 -12.92 18.80
CA CYS A 544 -6.57 -13.73 18.15
C CYS A 544 -6.68 -15.13 18.77
N ILE A 545 -5.55 -15.79 19.05
CA ILE A 545 -5.54 -17.09 19.74
C ILE A 545 -6.06 -16.97 21.17
N GLY A 546 -5.60 -16.00 21.95
CA GLY A 546 -6.07 -15.80 23.32
C GLY A 546 -7.57 -15.52 23.40
N ARG A 547 -8.13 -14.86 22.38
CA ARG A 547 -9.56 -14.51 22.30
C ARG A 547 -10.43 -15.55 21.57
N GLY A 548 -9.81 -16.46 20.82
CA GLY A 548 -10.52 -17.42 19.96
C GLY A 548 -11.33 -16.75 18.85
N LYS A 549 -10.78 -15.68 18.26
CA LYS A 549 -11.45 -14.84 17.26
C LYS A 549 -10.48 -14.48 16.14
N THR A 550 -11.00 -14.39 14.92
CA THR A 550 -10.28 -13.78 13.81
C THR A 550 -10.05 -12.29 14.04
N ILE A 551 -9.17 -11.68 13.24
CA ILE A 551 -8.91 -10.23 13.31
C ILE A 551 -10.21 -9.44 13.12
N LYS A 552 -11.03 -9.78 12.12
CA LYS A 552 -12.24 -9.01 11.77
C LYS A 552 -13.37 -9.12 12.81
N GLU A 553 -13.30 -10.12 13.68
CA GLU A 553 -14.20 -10.28 14.83
C GLU A 553 -13.70 -9.54 16.10
N GLY A 554 -12.56 -8.87 16.01
CA GLY A 554 -11.92 -8.16 17.14
C GLY A 554 -10.88 -9.00 17.89
N GLY A 555 -10.19 -9.93 17.22
CA GLY A 555 -9.12 -10.72 17.82
C GLY A 555 -7.83 -9.94 18.10
N ALA A 556 -7.50 -8.93 17.29
CA ALA A 556 -6.24 -8.19 17.40
C ALA A 556 -6.14 -7.32 18.67
N VAL A 557 -4.92 -7.07 19.19
CA VAL A 557 -4.73 -6.19 20.37
C VAL A 557 -5.24 -4.78 20.13
N TYR A 558 -4.92 -4.19 18.98
CA TYR A 558 -5.33 -2.84 18.57
C TYR A 558 -6.16 -2.91 17.29
N ASP A 559 -7.17 -2.06 17.14
CA ASP A 559 -7.89 -1.91 15.87
C ASP A 559 -8.21 -0.43 15.63
N PHE A 560 -7.61 0.12 14.59
CA PHE A 560 -7.90 1.47 14.10
C PHE A 560 -7.83 1.46 12.59
N ILE A 561 -8.73 2.22 11.96
CA ILE A 561 -8.83 2.31 10.50
C ILE A 561 -8.94 3.76 10.03
N SER A 562 -8.60 4.01 8.77
CA SER A 562 -8.87 5.28 8.10
C SER A 562 -9.24 5.09 6.65
N GLY A 563 -10.20 5.90 6.19
CA GLY A 563 -10.38 6.16 4.77
C GLY A 563 -9.40 7.21 4.25
N LEU A 564 -9.37 7.41 2.94
CA LEU A 564 -8.43 8.27 2.25
C LEU A 564 -9.11 9.51 1.67
N GLN A 565 -8.56 10.69 1.94
CA GLN A 565 -9.06 11.96 1.42
C GLN A 565 -8.16 12.39 0.25
N VAL A 566 -8.77 12.71 -0.90
CA VAL A 566 -8.07 12.97 -2.17
C VAL A 566 -8.32 14.40 -2.65
N GLY A 567 -7.30 15.02 -3.25
CA GLY A 567 -7.38 16.39 -3.79
C GLY A 567 -7.19 17.48 -2.74
N ILE A 568 -6.22 17.30 -1.83
CA ILE A 568 -5.96 18.24 -0.73
C ILE A 568 -5.49 19.60 -1.25
N ALA A 569 -4.51 19.63 -2.17
CA ALA A 569 -4.03 20.87 -2.78
C ALA A 569 -5.11 21.52 -3.66
N ASN A 570 -5.80 20.74 -4.49
CA ASN A 570 -6.90 21.24 -5.33
C ASN A 570 -7.98 21.94 -4.50
N LEU A 571 -8.36 21.38 -3.34
CA LEU A 571 -9.30 22.01 -2.43
C LEU A 571 -8.73 23.32 -1.85
N ALA A 572 -7.47 23.31 -1.39
CA ALA A 572 -6.81 24.50 -0.85
C ALA A 572 -6.83 25.65 -1.86
N ASP A 573 -6.36 25.38 -3.07
CA ASP A 573 -6.22 26.36 -4.15
C ASP A 573 -7.58 26.84 -4.66
N SER A 574 -8.56 25.93 -4.75
CA SER A 574 -9.94 26.27 -5.13
C SER A 574 -10.58 27.22 -4.12
N LEU A 575 -10.43 26.96 -2.82
CA LEU A 575 -10.96 27.83 -1.78
C LEU A 575 -10.26 29.20 -1.77
N ALA A 576 -8.93 29.22 -1.94
CA ALA A 576 -8.16 30.46 -2.03
C ALA A 576 -8.60 31.34 -3.22
N ALA A 577 -8.77 30.73 -4.41
CA ALA A 577 -9.23 31.42 -5.61
C ALA A 577 -10.65 31.97 -5.47
N ILE A 578 -11.58 31.17 -4.93
CA ILE A 578 -12.96 31.63 -4.66
C ILE A 578 -12.94 32.81 -3.69
N LYS A 579 -12.29 32.65 -2.53
CA LYS A 579 -12.25 33.68 -1.48
C LYS A 579 -11.70 35.00 -2.03
N LYS A 580 -10.55 34.93 -2.70
CA LYS A 580 -9.83 36.12 -3.18
C LYS A 580 -10.55 36.79 -4.35
N LEU A 581 -10.83 36.05 -5.41
CA LEU A 581 -11.25 36.63 -6.69
C LEU A 581 -12.76 36.90 -6.75
N VAL A 582 -13.58 36.14 -6.03
CA VAL A 582 -15.04 36.30 -6.03
C VAL A 582 -15.50 37.21 -4.90
N PHE A 583 -15.08 36.96 -3.66
CA PHE A 583 -15.66 37.62 -2.49
C PHE A 583 -14.87 38.82 -1.98
N GLU A 584 -13.53 38.79 -2.01
CA GLU A 584 -12.68 39.88 -1.54
C GLU A 584 -12.44 40.95 -2.63
N GLU A 585 -11.79 40.58 -3.73
CA GLU A 585 -11.45 41.48 -4.83
C GLU A 585 -12.61 41.74 -5.80
N LYS A 586 -13.61 40.84 -5.82
CA LYS A 586 -14.80 40.92 -6.69
C LYS A 586 -14.47 41.07 -8.18
N LYS A 587 -13.35 40.49 -8.61
CA LYS A 587 -12.97 40.40 -10.03
C LYS A 587 -13.90 39.46 -10.80
N LEU A 588 -14.48 38.48 -10.11
CA LEU A 588 -15.43 37.51 -10.65
C LEU A 588 -16.73 37.54 -9.86
N THR A 589 -17.86 37.33 -10.54
CA THR A 589 -19.12 37.00 -9.88
C THR A 589 -19.24 35.48 -9.67
N THR A 590 -20.07 35.06 -8.72
CA THR A 590 -20.38 33.63 -8.49
C THR A 590 -20.93 32.96 -9.75
N THR A 591 -21.77 33.67 -10.52
CA THR A 591 -22.31 33.20 -11.81
C THR A 591 -21.25 33.02 -12.88
N GLN A 592 -20.30 33.96 -13.02
CA GLN A 592 -19.22 33.85 -14.01
C GLN A 592 -18.32 32.66 -13.71
N LEU A 593 -17.91 32.49 -12.45
CA LEU A 593 -17.09 31.35 -12.06
C LEU A 593 -17.86 30.03 -12.28
N TRP A 594 -19.11 29.95 -11.84
CA TRP A 594 -19.90 28.73 -12.02
C TRP A 594 -20.08 28.37 -13.51
N HIS A 595 -20.37 29.35 -14.37
CA HIS A 595 -20.45 29.16 -15.81
C HIS A 595 -19.15 28.58 -16.35
N ALA A 596 -18.01 29.23 -16.06
CA ALA A 596 -16.69 28.79 -16.51
C ALA A 596 -16.35 27.35 -16.10
N LEU A 597 -16.71 26.93 -14.88
CA LEU A 597 -16.51 25.55 -14.42
C LEU A 597 -17.39 24.55 -15.18
N THR A 598 -18.67 24.87 -15.37
CA THR A 598 -19.62 23.98 -16.04
C THR A 598 -19.40 23.85 -17.55
N THR A 599 -18.69 24.80 -18.16
CA THR A 599 -18.29 24.77 -19.57
C THR A 599 -16.83 24.32 -19.75
N ASP A 600 -16.14 23.91 -18.68
CA ASP A 600 -14.72 23.54 -18.70
C ASP A 600 -13.83 24.61 -19.37
N PHE A 601 -14.11 25.88 -19.03
CA PHE A 601 -13.38 27.04 -19.53
C PHE A 601 -13.36 27.18 -21.06
N ALA A 602 -14.32 26.58 -21.78
CA ALA A 602 -14.27 26.41 -23.23
C ALA A 602 -14.40 27.71 -24.05
N ASP A 603 -14.98 28.77 -23.49
CA ASP A 603 -15.10 30.07 -24.16
C ASP A 603 -13.94 31.02 -23.80
N GLU A 604 -13.76 32.09 -24.58
CA GLU A 604 -12.64 33.03 -24.41
C GLU A 604 -12.62 33.67 -23.02
N ASP A 605 -13.79 33.96 -22.47
CA ASP A 605 -13.92 34.52 -21.12
C ASP A 605 -13.65 33.46 -20.04
N GLY A 606 -14.05 32.21 -20.27
CA GLY A 606 -13.73 31.06 -19.45
C GLY A 606 -12.23 30.83 -19.35
N GLU A 607 -11.49 30.90 -20.47
CA GLU A 607 -10.03 30.77 -20.44
C GLU A 607 -9.36 31.95 -19.72
N LYS A 608 -9.86 33.18 -19.89
CA LYS A 608 -9.39 34.34 -19.08
C LYS A 608 -9.61 34.11 -17.59
N ILE A 609 -10.80 33.61 -17.22
CA ILE A 609 -11.12 33.26 -15.83
C ILE A 609 -10.14 32.20 -15.33
N ARG A 610 -9.91 31.14 -16.09
CA ARG A 610 -8.97 30.06 -15.73
C ARG A 610 -7.56 30.61 -15.46
N GLN A 611 -7.05 31.47 -16.34
CA GLN A 611 -5.74 32.11 -16.15
C GLN A 611 -5.72 33.01 -14.91
N MET A 612 -6.80 33.71 -14.58
CA MET A 612 -6.89 34.45 -13.32
C MET A 612 -6.89 33.51 -12.10
N LEU A 613 -7.63 32.41 -12.13
CA LEU A 613 -7.67 31.42 -11.03
C LEU A 613 -6.25 30.86 -10.76
N ILE A 614 -5.49 30.59 -11.82
CA ILE A 614 -4.11 30.08 -11.73
C ILE A 614 -3.15 31.15 -11.20
N ASN A 615 -3.16 32.35 -11.77
CA ASN A 615 -2.07 33.32 -11.58
C ASN A 615 -2.35 34.41 -10.53
N ASP A 616 -3.61 34.75 -10.26
CA ASP A 616 -3.96 35.88 -9.36
C ASP A 616 -4.24 35.43 -7.91
N ALA A 617 -4.49 34.14 -7.69
CA ALA A 617 -4.71 33.55 -6.38
C ALA A 617 -3.46 32.80 -5.87
N PRO A 618 -3.11 32.92 -4.57
CA PRO A 618 -2.00 32.17 -3.99
C PRO A 618 -2.27 30.65 -4.06
N LYS A 619 -1.20 29.87 -4.04
CA LYS A 619 -1.24 28.41 -4.19
C LYS A 619 -0.56 27.70 -3.00
N TYR A 620 -1.16 26.61 -2.56
CA TYR A 620 -0.66 25.76 -1.50
C TYR A 620 0.73 25.20 -1.84
N GLY A 621 1.63 25.16 -0.86
CA GLY A 621 3.01 24.71 -1.07
C GLY A 621 4.07 25.81 -1.11
N ASN A 622 3.67 27.08 -0.95
CA ASN A 622 4.56 28.24 -1.01
C ASN A 622 4.76 28.95 0.36
N ASP A 623 4.38 28.31 1.46
CA ASP A 623 4.43 28.91 2.82
C ASP A 623 3.59 30.19 2.96
N ASP A 624 2.45 30.23 2.26
CA ASP A 624 1.49 31.33 2.34
C ASP A 624 0.31 30.94 3.23
N ASP A 625 0.26 31.54 4.43
CA ASP A 625 -0.80 31.29 5.41
C ASP A 625 -2.21 31.54 4.85
N TYR A 626 -2.38 32.41 3.84
CA TYR A 626 -3.69 32.69 3.26
C TYR A 626 -4.36 31.45 2.67
N VAL A 627 -3.59 30.57 2.00
CA VAL A 627 -4.09 29.34 1.38
C VAL A 627 -3.87 28.13 2.28
N ASP A 628 -2.76 28.09 3.02
CA ASP A 628 -2.45 26.96 3.90
C ASP A 628 -3.46 26.86 5.05
N ASP A 629 -3.88 27.98 5.66
CA ASP A 629 -4.87 27.95 6.74
C ASP A 629 -6.27 27.55 6.24
N LEU A 630 -6.60 27.84 4.97
CA LEU A 630 -7.89 27.44 4.38
C LEU A 630 -8.02 25.93 4.30
N ILE A 631 -6.97 25.20 3.92
CA ILE A 631 -7.04 23.75 3.88
C ILE A 631 -7.02 23.14 5.29
N VAL A 632 -6.32 23.75 6.24
CA VAL A 632 -6.40 23.36 7.66
C VAL A 632 -7.84 23.49 8.17
N GLU A 633 -8.50 24.61 7.90
CA GLU A 633 -9.90 24.85 8.27
C GLU A 633 -10.84 23.89 7.53
N ALA A 634 -10.69 23.73 6.21
CA ALA A 634 -11.57 22.91 5.39
C ALA A 634 -11.46 21.40 5.69
N TYR A 635 -10.32 20.92 6.17
CA TYR A 635 -10.16 19.51 6.55
C TYR A 635 -10.71 19.22 7.96
N LYS A 636 -10.76 20.24 8.83
CA LYS A 636 -11.21 20.10 10.22
C LYS A 636 -12.58 19.41 10.39
N PRO A 637 -13.64 19.72 9.60
CA PRO A 637 -14.94 19.07 9.74
C PRO A 637 -14.87 17.55 9.56
N TYR A 638 -14.07 17.04 8.61
CA TYR A 638 -13.86 15.61 8.44
C TYR A 638 -13.16 15.01 9.67
N ILE A 639 -12.06 15.61 10.13
CA ILE A 639 -11.29 15.11 11.28
C ILE A 639 -12.15 15.06 12.54
N ASP A 640 -12.92 16.12 12.81
CA ASP A 640 -13.83 16.18 13.95
C ASP A 640 -14.96 15.15 13.85
N GLU A 641 -15.48 14.93 12.65
CA GLU A 641 -16.62 14.06 12.42
C GLU A 641 -16.23 12.58 12.46
N ILE A 642 -15.14 12.20 11.79
CA ILE A 642 -14.69 10.81 11.70
C ILE A 642 -14.34 10.25 13.09
N ALA A 643 -13.80 11.10 13.97
CA ALA A 643 -13.44 10.74 15.35
C ALA A 643 -14.64 10.34 16.23
N LYS A 644 -15.87 10.71 15.85
CA LYS A 644 -17.10 10.32 16.57
C LYS A 644 -17.50 8.88 16.31
N TYR A 645 -17.06 8.33 15.18
CA TYR A 645 -17.51 7.02 14.72
C TYR A 645 -16.58 5.90 15.15
N LYS A 646 -17.21 4.79 15.51
CA LYS A 646 -16.56 3.54 15.88
C LYS A 646 -16.51 2.64 14.64
N ASN A 647 -15.48 1.81 14.53
CA ASN A 647 -15.46 0.76 13.52
C ASN A 647 -16.20 -0.49 14.03
N THR A 648 -16.39 -1.50 13.17
CA THR A 648 -17.21 -2.67 13.55
C THR A 648 -16.58 -3.49 14.69
N ARG A 649 -15.28 -3.37 15.00
CA ARG A 649 -14.59 -4.13 16.07
C ARG A 649 -14.63 -3.43 17.44
N TYR A 650 -15.16 -2.22 17.53
CA TYR A 650 -15.26 -1.49 18.80
C TYR A 650 -15.99 -2.28 19.88
N GLY A 651 -15.41 -2.35 21.08
CA GLY A 651 -16.01 -3.04 22.22
C GLY A 651 -16.03 -4.57 22.11
N ARG A 652 -15.38 -5.16 21.09
CA ARG A 652 -15.36 -6.61 20.86
C ARG A 652 -14.03 -7.30 21.22
N GLY A 653 -13.08 -6.53 21.75
CA GLY A 653 -11.77 -7.02 22.20
C GLY A 653 -10.65 -5.98 22.06
N PRO A 654 -10.42 -5.38 20.87
CA PRO A 654 -9.26 -4.53 20.65
C PRO A 654 -9.32 -3.22 21.45
N ILE A 655 -8.14 -2.72 21.82
CA ILE A 655 -7.97 -1.33 22.25
C ILE A 655 -8.21 -0.44 21.03
N GLY A 656 -8.98 0.64 21.22
CA GLY A 656 -9.42 1.49 20.13
C GLY A 656 -10.78 1.07 19.60
N GLY A 657 -10.81 0.55 18.37
CA GLY A 657 -12.02 0.40 17.56
C GLY A 657 -12.49 1.73 16.97
N LEU A 658 -11.54 2.62 16.68
CA LEU A 658 -11.79 4.01 16.29
C LEU A 658 -11.33 4.27 14.85
N ARG A 659 -11.72 5.44 14.35
CA ARG A 659 -11.39 5.91 13.00
C ARG A 659 -10.54 7.19 13.08
N TYR A 660 -9.69 7.42 12.10
CA TYR A 660 -8.93 8.67 11.93
C TYR A 660 -8.78 9.01 10.43
N ALA A 661 -8.16 10.16 10.12
CA ALA A 661 -7.93 10.62 8.75
C ALA A 661 -6.64 10.09 8.14
N GLY A 662 -6.54 10.11 6.81
CA GLY A 662 -5.36 9.68 6.06
C GLY A 662 -5.35 10.22 4.63
N THR A 663 -4.16 10.49 4.10
CA THR A 663 -4.00 11.04 2.73
C THR A 663 -3.09 10.19 1.85
N SER A 664 -2.87 8.92 2.19
CA SER A 664 -2.14 7.99 1.34
C SER A 664 -2.97 7.53 0.13
N SER A 665 -3.31 8.46 -0.76
CA SER A 665 -4.26 8.24 -1.85
C SER A 665 -3.73 7.41 -3.02
N ILE A 666 -2.57 6.76 -2.91
CA ILE A 666 -1.95 5.93 -3.97
C ILE A 666 -2.01 6.65 -5.34
N SER A 667 -2.32 5.95 -6.44
CA SER A 667 -2.54 6.60 -7.74
C SER A 667 -4.01 7.00 -7.98
N ALA A 668 -4.84 7.04 -6.92
CA ALA A 668 -6.25 7.38 -7.05
C ALA A 668 -6.50 8.82 -7.51
N ASN A 669 -5.47 9.68 -7.48
CA ASN A 669 -5.57 11.06 -7.96
C ASN A 669 -5.89 11.12 -9.46
N VAL A 670 -5.39 10.16 -10.25
CA VAL A 670 -5.71 10.02 -11.68
C VAL A 670 -7.15 9.53 -11.86
N GLY A 671 -7.48 8.36 -11.30
CA GLY A 671 -8.83 7.77 -11.42
C GLY A 671 -9.95 8.65 -10.84
N GLN A 672 -9.67 9.43 -9.80
CA GLN A 672 -10.64 10.42 -9.28
C GLN A 672 -10.67 11.71 -10.09
N GLY A 673 -9.55 12.12 -10.69
CA GLY A 673 -9.51 13.19 -11.68
C GLY A 673 -10.49 12.93 -12.82
N HIS A 674 -10.50 11.71 -13.36
CA HIS A 674 -11.47 11.24 -14.38
C HIS A 674 -12.94 11.37 -13.98
N SER A 675 -13.27 11.41 -12.69
CA SER A 675 -14.66 11.59 -12.23
C SER A 675 -14.95 13.01 -11.73
N THR A 676 -14.03 13.95 -11.94
CA THR A 676 -14.12 15.32 -11.42
C THR A 676 -14.16 16.33 -12.58
N LEU A 677 -15.15 17.22 -12.56
CA LEU A 677 -15.24 18.32 -13.52
C LEU A 677 -14.16 19.39 -13.27
N ALA A 678 -14.19 20.47 -14.03
CA ALA A 678 -13.27 21.59 -13.85
C ALA A 678 -13.43 22.21 -12.46
N THR A 679 -12.33 22.65 -11.85
CA THR A 679 -12.32 23.14 -10.45
C THR A 679 -11.83 24.58 -10.31
N PRO A 680 -12.23 25.29 -9.24
CA PRO A 680 -11.86 26.70 -9.03
C PRO A 680 -10.37 26.99 -8.87
N ASP A 681 -9.51 25.98 -8.75
CA ASP A 681 -8.05 26.10 -8.83
C ASP A 681 -7.53 26.35 -10.27
N GLY A 682 -8.41 26.28 -11.27
CA GLY A 682 -8.09 26.43 -12.69
C GLY A 682 -7.78 25.11 -13.40
N ARG A 683 -7.91 23.98 -12.71
CA ARG A 683 -7.75 22.64 -13.28
C ARG A 683 -8.93 22.30 -14.21
N HIS A 684 -8.63 21.72 -15.37
CA HIS A 684 -9.62 21.26 -16.34
C HIS A 684 -10.42 20.07 -15.84
N ALA A 685 -11.59 19.85 -16.45
CA ALA A 685 -12.36 18.65 -16.22
C ALA A 685 -11.56 17.40 -16.62
N ARG A 686 -11.73 16.33 -15.85
CA ARG A 686 -11.17 15.00 -16.14
C ARG A 686 -9.65 14.88 -16.12
N THR A 687 -8.91 15.94 -15.80
CA THR A 687 -7.45 15.82 -15.57
C THR A 687 -7.18 15.32 -14.15
N PRO A 688 -6.01 14.69 -13.91
CA PRO A 688 -5.59 14.24 -12.59
C PRO A 688 -5.70 15.33 -11.51
N LEU A 689 -5.91 14.89 -10.26
CA LEU A 689 -5.80 15.71 -9.05
C LEU A 689 -4.36 15.65 -8.51
N ALA A 690 -4.03 16.51 -7.54
CA ALA A 690 -2.81 16.36 -6.75
C ALA A 690 -2.83 15.06 -5.92
N GLU A 691 -1.70 14.37 -5.85
CA GLU A 691 -1.56 13.15 -5.06
C GLU A 691 -1.20 13.43 -3.59
N GLY A 692 -1.82 12.69 -2.68
CA GLY A 692 -1.62 12.82 -1.24
C GLY A 692 -1.86 14.23 -0.71
N CYS A 693 -0.82 14.81 -0.10
CA CYS A 693 -0.78 16.21 0.33
C CYS A 693 0.31 17.01 -0.38
N SER A 694 0.82 16.51 -1.52
CA SER A 694 1.71 17.28 -2.38
C SER A 694 0.99 18.52 -2.91
N PRO A 695 1.72 19.63 -3.14
CA PRO A 695 1.23 20.74 -3.96
C PRO A 695 0.81 20.29 -5.36
N GLU A 696 -0.12 21.02 -5.97
CA GLU A 696 -0.51 20.82 -7.37
C GLU A 696 0.67 21.09 -8.31
N HIS A 697 0.70 20.40 -9.45
CA HIS A 697 1.83 20.43 -10.37
C HIS A 697 2.24 21.85 -10.76
N ALA A 698 3.52 22.16 -10.58
CA ALA A 698 4.14 23.47 -10.87
C ALA A 698 3.57 24.67 -10.08
N MET A 699 2.72 24.43 -9.07
CA MET A 699 2.15 25.50 -8.23
C MET A 699 3.04 25.84 -7.02
N ASP A 700 3.94 24.95 -6.63
CA ASP A 700 4.98 25.16 -5.62
C ASP A 700 6.27 25.75 -6.23
N THR A 701 6.37 27.08 -6.19
CA THR A 701 7.45 27.85 -6.83
C THR A 701 8.53 28.36 -5.87
N ASP A 702 8.29 28.30 -4.55
CA ASP A 702 9.21 28.79 -3.51
C ASP A 702 10.14 27.70 -2.92
N GLY A 703 10.24 26.56 -3.63
CA GLY A 703 11.18 25.48 -3.34
C GLY A 703 10.79 24.56 -2.18
N PRO A 704 11.59 23.51 -1.92
CA PRO A 704 11.17 22.39 -1.08
C PRO A 704 11.04 22.76 0.41
N THR A 705 11.70 23.83 0.86
CA THR A 705 11.53 24.34 2.24
C THR A 705 10.13 24.94 2.44
N ALA A 706 9.61 25.68 1.46
CA ALA A 706 8.28 26.27 1.54
C ALA A 706 7.20 25.19 1.49
N VAL A 707 7.38 24.17 0.64
CA VAL A 707 6.51 22.99 0.61
C VAL A 707 6.45 22.31 1.97
N PHE A 708 7.60 22.09 2.61
CA PHE A 708 7.67 21.43 3.91
C PHE A 708 6.94 22.20 5.01
N LYS A 709 7.05 23.54 5.00
CA LYS A 709 6.31 24.38 5.94
C LYS A 709 4.80 24.32 5.68
N SER A 710 4.37 24.48 4.43
CA SER A 710 2.95 24.44 4.04
C SER A 710 2.29 23.12 4.48
N VAL A 711 2.90 21.99 4.11
CA VAL A 711 2.40 20.64 4.46
C VAL A 711 2.35 20.42 5.97
N SER A 712 3.32 21.00 6.71
CA SER A 712 3.39 20.86 8.16
C SER A 712 2.33 21.64 8.94
N LYS A 713 1.64 22.60 8.30
CA LYS A 713 0.52 23.34 8.91
C LYS A 713 -0.72 22.46 9.08
N LEU A 714 -0.86 21.39 8.28
CA LEU A 714 -1.89 20.36 8.47
C LEU A 714 -1.82 19.76 9.88
N SER A 715 -2.95 19.30 10.40
CA SER A 715 -3.02 18.63 11.70
C SER A 715 -2.47 17.19 11.63
N THR A 716 -1.18 17.04 11.31
CA THR A 716 -0.47 15.76 11.11
C THR A 716 -0.66 14.79 12.28
N LYS A 717 -0.75 15.33 13.50
CA LYS A 717 -0.98 14.60 14.75
C LYS A 717 -2.34 13.88 14.83
N ASP A 718 -3.30 14.31 14.00
CA ASP A 718 -4.68 13.81 13.94
C ASP A 718 -4.95 13.02 12.65
N ILE A 719 -4.15 13.24 11.60
CA ILE A 719 -4.12 12.46 10.35
C ILE A 719 -3.20 11.24 10.52
N THR A 720 -3.58 10.34 11.44
CA THR A 720 -2.75 9.18 11.85
C THR A 720 -2.64 8.09 10.78
N GLY A 721 -3.53 8.06 9.79
CA GLY A 721 -3.40 7.21 8.59
C GLY A 721 -2.24 7.65 7.69
N GLY A 722 -1.69 8.83 7.96
CA GLY A 722 -0.47 9.37 7.38
C GLY A 722 -0.70 10.52 6.42
N VAL A 723 0.28 11.43 6.40
CA VAL A 723 0.34 12.59 5.50
C VAL A 723 1.44 12.33 4.47
N LEU A 724 1.03 12.01 3.23
CA LEU A 724 1.93 11.64 2.16
C LEU A 724 2.42 12.89 1.42
N LEU A 725 3.75 13.06 1.35
CA LEU A 725 4.40 14.10 0.55
C LEU A 725 5.39 13.47 -0.45
N ASN A 726 5.19 13.74 -1.74
CA ASN A 726 6.19 13.50 -2.77
C ASN A 726 7.11 14.72 -2.95
N GLN A 727 8.34 14.45 -3.34
CA GLN A 727 9.28 15.43 -3.87
C GLN A 727 9.97 14.82 -5.08
N LYS A 728 10.18 15.59 -6.15
CA LYS A 728 10.97 15.16 -7.31
C LYS A 728 12.18 16.07 -7.46
N MET A 729 13.35 15.51 -7.72
CA MET A 729 14.60 16.23 -7.93
C MET A 729 15.35 15.60 -9.10
N SER A 730 16.08 16.43 -9.87
CA SER A 730 16.99 15.91 -10.89
C SER A 730 18.21 15.22 -10.25
N PRO A 731 18.74 14.13 -10.85
CA PRO A 731 19.97 13.48 -10.38
C PRO A 731 21.17 14.41 -10.25
N GLN A 732 21.19 15.53 -10.98
CA GLN A 732 22.29 16.50 -10.92
C GLN A 732 22.42 17.19 -9.56
N ILE A 733 21.31 17.34 -8.83
CA ILE A 733 21.25 18.06 -7.56
C ILE A 733 22.02 17.33 -6.47
N LEU A 734 21.99 15.99 -6.44
CA LEU A 734 22.60 15.16 -5.39
C LEU A 734 24.01 14.65 -5.77
N ARG A 735 24.75 15.39 -6.60
CA ARG A 735 26.10 14.99 -7.04
C ARG A 735 27.21 15.33 -6.06
N SER A 736 27.07 16.42 -5.30
CA SER A 736 28.09 16.87 -4.35
C SER A 736 27.74 16.44 -2.92
N ASP A 737 28.77 16.21 -2.10
CA ASP A 737 28.59 15.92 -0.68
C ASP A 737 27.85 17.05 0.06
N GLU A 738 28.04 18.30 -0.38
CA GLU A 738 27.34 19.46 0.16
C GLU A 738 25.83 19.34 -0.09
N SER A 739 25.39 19.07 -1.32
CA SER A 739 23.98 18.92 -1.66
C SER A 739 23.35 17.72 -0.96
N CYS A 740 24.07 16.60 -0.85
CA CYS A 740 23.63 15.47 -0.04
C CYS A 740 23.39 15.88 1.41
N MET A 741 24.27 16.71 1.99
CA MET A 741 24.08 17.22 3.35
C MET A 741 22.99 18.27 3.47
N LYS A 742 22.72 19.08 2.44
CA LYS A 742 21.54 19.96 2.39
C LYS A 742 20.25 19.13 2.46
N LEU A 743 20.16 18.03 1.72
CA LEU A 743 19.01 17.12 1.80
C LEU A 743 18.85 16.53 3.21
N VAL A 744 19.95 16.09 3.84
CA VAL A 744 19.91 15.62 5.23
C VAL A 744 19.43 16.71 6.19
N ALA A 745 19.93 17.95 6.04
CA ALA A 745 19.51 19.08 6.87
C ALA A 745 18.03 19.42 6.67
N LEU A 746 17.54 19.35 5.43
CA LEU A 746 16.13 19.58 5.08
C LEU A 746 15.23 18.52 5.73
N LEU A 747 15.60 17.24 5.63
CA LEU A 747 14.90 16.12 6.30
C LEU A 747 14.85 16.29 7.82
N ARG A 748 16.00 16.62 8.43
CA ARG A 748 16.07 16.87 9.88
C ARG A 748 15.19 18.05 10.30
N THR A 749 15.14 19.10 9.49
CA THR A 749 14.29 20.28 9.76
C THR A 749 12.82 19.91 9.67
N PHE A 750 12.42 19.21 8.61
CA PHE A 750 11.04 18.74 8.40
C PHE A 750 10.53 17.91 9.58
N PHE A 751 11.33 16.97 10.05
CA PHE A 751 10.90 16.05 11.09
C PHE A 751 11.07 16.59 12.51
N ASN A 752 12.18 17.26 12.82
CA ASN A 752 12.45 17.73 14.18
C ASN A 752 11.77 19.06 14.51
N ARG A 753 11.58 19.94 13.53
CA ARG A 753 11.08 21.31 13.76
C ARG A 753 9.67 21.52 13.26
N LEU A 754 9.35 20.95 12.10
CA LEU A 754 8.04 21.10 11.47
C LEU A 754 7.09 19.94 11.81
N HIS A 755 7.59 18.86 12.42
CA HIS A 755 6.80 17.68 12.78
C HIS A 755 6.03 17.08 11.59
N GLY A 756 6.67 17.09 10.41
CA GLY A 756 6.18 16.40 9.22
C GLY A 756 6.00 14.90 9.48
N TYR A 757 5.05 14.27 8.79
CA TYR A 757 4.73 12.85 9.00
C TYR A 757 5.60 11.93 8.14
N HIS A 758 5.68 12.22 6.84
CA HIS A 758 6.34 11.38 5.85
C HIS A 758 6.82 12.19 4.63
N VAL A 759 7.94 11.79 4.04
CA VAL A 759 8.39 12.30 2.72
C VAL A 759 9.11 11.19 1.94
N GLN A 760 8.99 11.25 0.61
CA GLN A 760 9.68 10.36 -0.33
C GLN A 760 10.15 11.13 -1.58
N TYR A 761 11.19 10.62 -2.24
CA TYR A 761 11.87 11.33 -3.33
C TYR A 761 11.88 10.53 -4.62
N ASN A 762 11.51 11.17 -5.73
CA ASN A 762 11.79 10.68 -7.07
C ASN A 762 13.07 11.37 -7.59
N ILE A 763 14.10 10.62 -7.98
CA ILE A 763 15.38 11.15 -8.47
C ILE A 763 15.54 10.77 -9.94
N VAL A 764 14.98 11.59 -10.81
CA VAL A 764 14.91 11.35 -12.26
C VAL A 764 14.70 12.69 -12.99
N SER A 765 15.28 12.84 -14.17
CA SER A 765 15.04 14.05 -14.98
C SER A 765 13.78 13.90 -15.84
N ARG A 766 13.15 15.03 -16.14
CA ARG A 766 12.03 15.09 -17.10
C ARG A 766 12.40 14.44 -18.45
N ASP A 767 13.58 14.75 -18.98
CA ASP A 767 14.05 14.22 -20.26
C ASP A 767 14.15 12.69 -20.28
N THR A 768 14.60 12.08 -19.18
CA THR A 768 14.66 10.60 -19.06
C THR A 768 13.27 9.98 -19.11
N LEU A 769 12.29 10.60 -18.43
CA LEU A 769 10.91 10.11 -18.45
C LEU A 769 10.28 10.24 -19.85
N ILE A 770 10.49 11.36 -20.54
CA ILE A 770 10.01 11.57 -21.91
C ILE A 770 10.68 10.58 -22.88
N ASP A 771 11.99 10.35 -22.75
CA ASP A 771 12.70 9.35 -23.55
C ASP A 771 12.16 7.94 -23.31
N ALA A 772 11.80 7.61 -22.06
CA ALA A 772 11.17 6.34 -21.72
C ALA A 772 9.76 6.17 -22.28
N GLN A 773 8.99 7.24 -22.45
CA GLN A 773 7.70 7.19 -23.18
C GLN A 773 7.91 6.89 -24.66
N ASN A 774 8.91 7.51 -25.28
CA ASN A 774 9.19 7.36 -26.72
C ASN A 774 9.94 6.06 -27.07
N HIS A 775 10.73 5.54 -26.13
CA HIS A 775 11.61 4.40 -26.33
C HIS A 775 11.54 3.39 -25.16
N PRO A 776 10.35 2.84 -24.84
CA PRO A 776 10.14 2.00 -23.65
C PRO A 776 11.08 0.79 -23.57
N ASP A 777 11.45 0.19 -24.71
CA ASP A 777 12.35 -0.97 -24.77
C ASP A 777 13.76 -0.70 -24.21
N LYS A 778 14.20 0.58 -24.21
CA LYS A 778 15.49 1.01 -23.67
C LYS A 778 15.45 1.28 -22.16
N HIS A 779 14.25 1.34 -21.57
CA HIS A 779 14.01 1.79 -20.19
C HIS A 779 13.15 0.79 -19.40
N ARG A 780 13.23 -0.50 -19.74
CA ARG A 780 12.36 -1.55 -19.17
C ARG A 780 12.46 -1.67 -17.64
N ASP A 781 13.62 -1.34 -17.06
CA ASP A 781 13.85 -1.35 -15.63
C ASP A 781 13.90 0.04 -14.99
N LEU A 782 13.46 1.09 -15.71
CA LEU A 782 13.32 2.43 -15.15
C LEU A 782 12.23 2.42 -14.08
N ILE A 783 12.62 2.76 -12.85
CA ILE A 783 11.73 2.83 -11.70
C ILE A 783 11.40 4.29 -11.39
N VAL A 784 10.15 4.54 -11.04
CA VAL A 784 9.68 5.84 -10.58
C VAL A 784 8.91 5.69 -9.27
N ARG A 785 8.91 6.75 -8.47
CA ARG A 785 8.07 6.86 -7.29
C ARG A 785 6.69 7.40 -7.69
N VAL A 786 5.62 6.64 -7.39
CA VAL A 786 4.23 7.04 -7.68
C VAL A 786 3.67 7.81 -6.47
N ALA A 787 3.05 7.14 -5.49
CA ALA A 787 2.62 7.77 -4.24
C ALA A 787 2.57 6.70 -3.15
N GLY A 788 3.54 6.73 -2.24
CA GLY A 788 3.72 5.69 -1.22
C GLY A 788 4.42 4.42 -1.70
N TYR A 789 4.61 4.23 -3.00
CA TYR A 789 5.30 3.06 -3.60
C TYR A 789 6.02 3.41 -4.89
N SER A 790 6.88 2.51 -5.36
CA SER A 790 7.59 2.60 -6.63
C SER A 790 7.04 1.61 -7.66
N ALA A 791 7.17 1.92 -8.94
CA ALA A 791 6.73 1.07 -10.05
C ALA A 791 7.70 1.15 -11.24
N PHE A 792 7.66 0.17 -12.13
CA PHE A 792 8.31 0.29 -13.44
C PHE A 792 7.55 1.31 -14.28
N PHE A 793 8.23 2.36 -14.74
CA PHE A 793 7.63 3.47 -15.48
C PHE A 793 6.92 2.99 -16.75
N VAL A 794 7.55 2.07 -17.49
CA VAL A 794 7.03 1.51 -18.76
C VAL A 794 5.76 0.68 -18.56
N GLY A 795 5.49 0.18 -17.34
CA GLY A 795 4.27 -0.57 -17.04
C GLY A 795 3.05 0.31 -16.73
N LEU A 796 3.25 1.61 -16.51
CA LEU A 796 2.20 2.56 -16.18
C LEU A 796 1.43 3.00 -17.44
N SER A 797 0.17 3.41 -17.25
CA SER A 797 -0.58 4.05 -18.33
C SER A 797 0.06 5.38 -18.73
N LYS A 798 -0.10 5.78 -20.00
CA LYS A 798 0.44 7.06 -20.48
C LYS A 798 0.04 8.25 -19.59
N GLU A 799 -1.19 8.27 -19.14
CA GLU A 799 -1.69 9.34 -18.26
C GLU A 799 -1.00 9.34 -16.90
N THR A 800 -0.79 8.17 -16.28
CA THR A 800 -0.03 8.08 -15.02
C THR A 800 1.43 8.48 -15.23
N GLN A 801 2.00 8.19 -16.40
CA GLN A 801 3.34 8.64 -16.77
C GLN A 801 3.39 10.17 -16.90
N ASP A 802 2.40 10.77 -17.57
CA ASP A 802 2.28 12.21 -17.76
C ASP A 802 2.11 12.93 -16.41
N ASP A 803 1.28 12.42 -15.50
CA ASP A 803 1.14 12.89 -14.10
C ASP A 803 2.51 12.99 -13.40
N ILE A 804 3.30 11.92 -13.44
CA ILE A 804 4.62 11.88 -12.80
C ILE A 804 5.61 12.85 -13.48
N ILE A 805 5.53 12.98 -14.80
CA ILE A 805 6.36 13.91 -15.59
C ILE A 805 6.06 15.36 -15.21
N GLU A 806 4.80 15.70 -14.98
CA GLU A 806 4.32 17.05 -14.69
C GLU A 806 4.59 17.54 -13.27
N ARG A 807 4.78 16.64 -12.30
CA ARG A 807 5.20 17.01 -10.95
C ARG A 807 6.39 17.98 -10.93
N THR A 808 6.41 18.88 -9.97
CA THR A 808 7.45 19.90 -9.83
C THR A 808 8.82 19.29 -9.61
N GLU A 809 9.82 19.74 -10.38
CA GLU A 809 11.24 19.39 -10.18
C GLU A 809 11.89 20.42 -9.25
N GLN A 810 12.18 20.00 -8.02
CA GLN A 810 12.73 20.84 -6.95
C GLN A 810 14.22 21.08 -7.12
N SER A 811 14.72 22.20 -6.57
CA SER A 811 16.16 22.52 -6.43
C SER A 811 16.55 22.73 -4.95
N LEU A 812 17.82 22.47 -4.60
CA LEU A 812 18.35 22.50 -3.21
C LEU A 812 19.39 23.59 -2.97
#